data_AF-A0A3B4V8G3-F1
#
_entry.id   AF-A0A3B4V8G3-F1
#
_cell.length_a   1.000
_cell.length_b   1.000
_cell.length_c   1.000
_cell.angle_alpha   90.00
_cell.angle_beta   90.00
_cell.angle_gamma   90.00
#
_symmetry.space_group_name_H-M   'P 1'
#
loop_
_entity.id
_entity.type
_entity.pdbx_description
1 polymer ?
#
loop_
_entity_poly.entity_id
_entity_poly.type
_entity_poly.pdbx_seq_one_letter_code
_entity_poly.pdbx_strand_id
1 'polypeptide(L)'
;MSKRVRSREVCADCSAPEPRWASVNRGVLICDECCSIHRGLGRHSSQVRHLTHSPWPPSQLQMVQTLYGNGANSIWEHSLLDPSSSVSGKRKANPQDRVHPNKTEFIKAKYQMLAYVHRMPCREDDSVTAKDLSKQLHSSVRTGNLETCLRLLSLGAQANFFHPEKGNTPLHIAAKAGQMLQAELLAVYGADPGALDSSGKTPIDYARQAGHQELAERLVEIQYELTDRLTFYLCGRRPDHRNGQHFIIPQMADSSLDLSEFAKAAKKKLQSLSNHQFEELAMDVYDEVDRRETDAVWLATQNHSTLVTDTTVVPFLPVNPEYSSTRNQGRQKLARFSAHEFATLVIDILTDAKRRQWGNSCDSPKENVELILQGIDSRHNSESQDNDQPDYDSVASDEDPVQEATCGDSCNDGRTKLNSLQTENTSLRWQTPSGQQHLQGPFGRHPPRGGRAMSMYETGSTPRQYPHRAETARHEDGVILQPFPTNGCSLEGRSTMLENDCDTTPLPSSDGVEPEEGEEDATLPCTEDVICKTEQITKNIQELLRAAQETKHESFLPCSEKICMAVTEMAALFPKRPSSETVRGSLCLLTSSASRLHGECQKAADHNPCPSDIQLVTQQVIQCAYDIAKAAKQLVTVTTKENNN
;
A
#
# COMPACT_ATOMS: atom_id res chain seq x y z
N MET A 1 -15.40 35.20 37.77
CA MET A 1 -14.31 34.19 37.85
C MET A 1 -13.33 34.47 36.71
N SER A 2 -12.02 34.33 36.94
CA SER A 2 -11.02 34.70 35.94
C SER A 2 -10.95 33.68 34.80
N LYS A 3 -11.07 34.14 33.55
CA LYS A 3 -10.69 33.33 32.38
C LYS A 3 -9.18 33.17 32.44
N ARG A 4 -8.67 31.97 32.76
CA ARG A 4 -7.25 31.64 32.60
C ARG A 4 -6.85 32.03 31.18
N VAL A 5 -5.74 32.77 31.05
CA VAL A 5 -5.16 33.12 29.75
C VAL A 5 -4.94 31.80 29.01
N ARG A 6 -5.61 31.62 27.86
CA ARG A 6 -5.23 30.55 26.93
C ARG A 6 -3.78 30.84 26.56
N SER A 7 -2.87 29.94 26.91
CA SER A 7 -1.53 29.93 26.32
C SER A 7 -1.71 29.99 24.81
N ARG A 8 -1.14 31.00 24.16
CA ARG A 8 -1.18 31.08 22.69
C ARG A 8 -0.58 29.79 22.16
N GLU A 9 -1.39 29.00 21.47
CA GLU A 9 -0.93 27.77 20.86
C GLU A 9 0.12 28.11 19.79
N VAL A 10 1.22 27.39 19.82
CA VAL A 10 2.39 27.61 18.94
C VAL A 10 2.67 26.35 18.14
N CYS A 11 3.42 26.47 17.06
CA CYS A 11 3.98 25.31 16.37
C CYS A 11 4.83 24.49 17.35
N ALA A 12 4.49 23.21 17.50
CA ALA A 12 5.18 22.29 18.39
C ALA A 12 6.67 22.11 18.06
N ASP A 13 7.12 22.44 16.85
CA ASP A 13 8.49 22.15 16.39
C ASP A 13 9.38 23.40 16.29
N CYS A 14 8.82 24.55 15.91
CA CYS A 14 9.59 25.80 15.77
C CYS A 14 9.09 26.96 16.63
N SER A 15 8.09 26.74 17.50
CA SER A 15 7.49 27.74 18.39
C SER A 15 6.88 28.98 17.71
N ALA A 16 6.65 28.93 16.39
CA ALA A 16 5.94 29.99 15.66
C ALA A 16 4.49 30.14 16.17
N PRO A 17 3.91 31.35 16.24
CA PRO A 17 2.53 31.55 16.69
C PRO A 17 1.52 30.96 15.70
N GLU A 18 0.32 30.69 16.19
CA GLU A 18 -0.90 30.44 15.38
C GLU A 18 -0.74 29.28 14.36
N PRO A 19 -0.45 28.05 14.85
CA PRO A 19 -0.37 26.86 14.01
C PRO A 19 -1.72 26.57 13.34
N ARG A 20 -1.69 26.24 12.04
CA ARG A 20 -2.89 26.02 11.20
C ARG A 20 -3.16 24.54 10.91
N TRP A 21 -2.22 23.67 11.27
CA TRP A 21 -2.24 22.23 10.99
C TRP A 21 -2.05 21.42 12.28
N ALA A 22 -2.43 20.15 12.23
CA ALA A 22 -2.20 19.18 13.30
C ALA A 22 -1.49 17.93 12.76
N SER A 23 -0.63 17.33 13.60
CA SER A 23 -0.17 15.94 13.44
C SER A 23 -0.96 15.08 14.42
N VAL A 24 -1.97 14.36 13.89
CA VAL A 24 -3.03 13.72 14.67
C VAL A 24 -2.48 12.62 15.57
N ASN A 25 -1.67 11.70 15.01
CA ASN A 25 -1.04 10.62 15.76
C ASN A 25 0.04 11.10 16.76
N ARG A 26 0.60 12.29 16.56
CA ARG A 26 1.59 12.87 17.51
C ARG A 26 0.95 13.75 18.58
N GLY A 27 -0.34 14.10 18.46
CA GLY A 27 -1.04 14.93 19.43
C GLY A 27 -0.52 16.37 19.50
N VAL A 28 -0.11 16.95 18.36
CA VAL A 28 0.54 18.27 18.30
C VAL A 28 0.00 19.16 17.18
N LEU A 29 0.09 20.49 17.40
CA LEU A 29 -0.24 21.53 16.42
C LEU A 29 1.03 22.09 15.78
N ILE A 30 1.01 22.35 14.47
CA ILE A 30 2.17 22.78 13.68
C ILE A 30 1.82 23.91 12.69
N CYS A 31 2.79 24.77 12.39
CA CYS A 31 2.64 25.79 11.34
C CYS A 31 2.93 25.20 9.95
N ASP A 32 2.59 25.94 8.90
CA ASP A 32 2.70 25.52 7.50
C ASP A 32 4.12 25.09 7.09
N GLU A 33 5.15 25.85 7.49
CA GLU A 33 6.57 25.51 7.23
C GLU A 33 7.03 24.20 7.89
N CYS A 34 6.38 23.78 8.97
CA CYS A 34 6.63 22.48 9.60
C CYS A 34 5.72 21.41 8.97
N CYS A 35 4.51 21.77 8.56
CA CYS A 35 3.59 20.88 7.86
C CYS A 35 4.11 20.40 6.50
N SER A 36 4.80 21.22 5.71
CA SER A 36 5.43 20.80 4.45
C SER A 36 6.43 19.65 4.68
N ILE A 37 7.23 19.76 5.74
CA ILE A 37 8.20 18.73 6.14
C ILE A 37 7.46 17.47 6.65
N HIS A 38 6.41 17.63 7.47
CA HIS A 38 5.59 16.51 7.95
C HIS A 38 4.89 15.73 6.82
N ARG A 39 4.37 16.42 5.79
CA ARG A 39 3.83 15.79 4.58
C ARG A 39 4.89 14.92 3.89
N GLY A 40 6.14 15.39 3.85
CA GLY A 40 7.29 14.64 3.33
C GLY A 40 7.75 13.44 4.17
N LEU A 41 7.32 13.31 5.43
CA LEU A 41 7.59 12.12 6.25
C LEU A 41 6.59 10.98 5.99
N GLY A 42 5.39 11.30 5.50
CA GLY A 42 4.32 10.33 5.26
C GLY A 42 3.57 9.89 6.53
N ARG A 43 2.38 9.30 6.32
CA ARG A 43 1.37 9.02 7.37
C ARG A 43 1.85 8.08 8.48
N HIS A 44 2.75 7.15 8.17
CA HIS A 44 3.37 6.24 9.14
C HIS A 44 4.14 7.01 10.25
N SER A 45 4.73 8.16 9.91
CA SER A 45 5.39 9.04 10.87
C SER A 45 4.48 10.16 11.36
N SER A 46 3.72 10.82 10.47
CA SER A 46 2.82 11.93 10.80
C SER A 46 1.56 11.92 9.94
N GLN A 47 0.40 11.71 10.56
CA GLN A 47 -0.92 11.90 9.96
C GLN A 47 -1.29 13.40 10.05
N VAL A 48 -1.20 14.14 8.94
CA VAL A 48 -1.39 15.61 8.91
C VAL A 48 -2.81 16.00 8.49
N ARG A 49 -3.40 17.02 9.15
CA ARG A 49 -4.76 17.52 8.88
C ARG A 49 -4.84 19.03 9.13
N HIS A 50 -5.52 19.81 8.28
CA HIS A 50 -5.65 21.27 8.47
C HIS A 50 -6.78 21.56 9.46
N LEU A 51 -6.58 22.46 10.42
CA LEU A 51 -7.55 22.76 11.48
C LEU A 51 -8.90 23.34 10.99
N THR A 52 -8.91 24.19 9.94
CA THR A 52 -10.14 24.83 9.41
C THR A 52 -10.56 24.36 8.01
N HIS A 53 -9.62 23.92 7.17
CA HIS A 53 -9.88 23.59 5.76
C HIS A 53 -10.02 22.08 5.47
N SER A 54 -9.85 21.24 6.49
CA SER A 54 -10.27 19.83 6.45
C SER A 54 -11.55 19.67 7.28
N PRO A 55 -12.50 18.79 6.90
CA PRO A 55 -13.56 18.38 7.83
C PRO A 55 -12.94 17.63 9.03
N TRP A 56 -13.57 17.71 10.20
CA TRP A 56 -13.13 17.01 11.43
C TRP A 56 -14.31 16.35 12.16
N PRO A 57 -14.16 15.11 12.63
CA PRO A 57 -14.97 14.60 13.74
C PRO A 57 -14.69 15.45 15.00
N PRO A 58 -15.72 15.98 15.70
CA PRO A 58 -15.50 16.88 16.84
C PRO A 58 -14.67 16.24 17.96
N SER A 59 -14.93 14.96 18.26
CA SER A 59 -14.19 14.11 19.20
C SER A 59 -12.71 13.97 18.83
N GLN A 60 -12.38 13.82 17.56
CA GLN A 60 -10.99 13.70 17.10
C GLN A 60 -10.22 15.01 17.24
N LEU A 61 -10.84 16.15 16.89
CA LEU A 61 -10.23 17.46 17.08
C LEU A 61 -10.03 17.76 18.58
N GLN A 62 -11.03 17.45 19.41
CA GLN A 62 -10.94 17.58 20.86
C GLN A 62 -9.85 16.68 21.45
N MET A 63 -9.66 15.45 20.94
CA MET A 63 -8.60 14.53 21.36
C MET A 63 -7.21 15.14 21.11
N VAL A 64 -6.96 15.67 19.90
CA VAL A 64 -5.69 16.33 19.55
C VAL A 64 -5.45 17.60 20.37
N GLN A 65 -6.47 18.46 20.53
CA GLN A 65 -6.38 19.67 21.36
C GLN A 65 -6.11 19.33 22.84
N THR A 66 -6.73 18.26 23.35
CA THR A 66 -6.54 17.82 24.75
C THR A 66 -5.15 17.20 24.95
N LEU A 67 -4.61 16.47 23.98
CA LEU A 67 -3.22 16.00 24.01
C LEU A 67 -2.23 17.18 24.00
N TYR A 68 -2.38 18.10 23.05
CA TYR A 68 -1.46 19.23 22.90
C TYR A 68 -1.50 20.16 24.12
N GLY A 69 -2.70 20.52 24.60
CA GLY A 69 -2.89 21.38 25.77
C GLY A 69 -2.44 20.76 27.10
N ASN A 70 -2.39 19.43 27.20
CA ASN A 70 -1.78 18.72 28.34
C ASN A 70 -0.29 18.38 28.13
N GLY A 71 0.35 18.94 27.10
CA GLY A 71 1.81 18.85 26.95
C GLY A 71 2.33 17.57 26.30
N ALA A 72 1.56 16.88 25.45
CA ALA A 72 2.01 15.71 24.67
C ALA A 72 3.34 15.92 23.93
N ASN A 73 3.65 17.17 23.54
CA ASN A 73 4.94 17.55 22.94
C ASN A 73 6.16 17.21 23.84
N SER A 74 5.99 17.11 25.17
CA SER A 74 7.05 16.70 26.10
C SER A 74 7.51 15.24 25.93
N ILE A 75 6.67 14.36 25.37
CA ILE A 75 7.04 13.00 24.99
C ILE A 75 8.10 13.03 23.89
N TRP A 76 7.91 13.91 22.89
CA TRP A 76 8.75 14.06 21.71
C TRP A 76 9.97 14.98 21.92
N GLU A 77 10.04 15.73 23.03
CA GLU A 77 11.11 16.69 23.33
C GLU A 77 11.76 16.47 24.71
N HIS A 78 11.57 15.31 25.34
CA HIS A 78 12.00 15.04 26.72
C HIS A 78 13.46 15.42 27.01
N SER A 79 14.41 15.01 26.16
CA SER A 79 15.85 15.31 26.35
C SER A 79 16.25 16.76 26.00
N LEU A 80 15.30 17.60 25.57
CA LEU A 80 15.46 19.04 25.38
C LEU A 80 14.88 19.83 26.57
N LEU A 81 14.00 19.20 27.35
CA LEU A 81 13.38 19.76 28.56
C LEU A 81 14.13 19.37 29.84
N ASP A 82 14.83 18.23 29.83
CA ASP A 82 15.65 17.72 30.94
C ASP A 82 16.97 18.53 31.08
N PRO A 83 17.16 19.27 32.20
CA PRO A 83 18.36 20.07 32.42
C PRO A 83 19.66 19.25 32.56
N SER A 84 19.58 17.94 32.80
CA SER A 84 20.75 17.07 32.89
C SER A 84 21.28 16.61 31.52
N SER A 85 20.45 16.68 30.47
CA SER A 85 20.81 16.27 29.11
C SER A 85 21.05 17.43 28.13
N SER A 86 21.34 18.63 28.64
CA SER A 86 21.59 19.84 27.85
C SER A 86 22.96 19.82 27.13
N VAL A 87 23.15 18.87 26.22
CA VAL A 87 24.37 18.72 25.41
C VAL A 87 24.42 19.78 24.32
N SER A 88 25.58 20.43 24.17
CA SER A 88 25.84 21.42 23.12
C SER A 88 25.46 20.87 21.73
N GLY A 89 24.75 21.69 20.94
CA GLY A 89 24.25 21.34 19.60
C GLY A 89 22.80 20.87 19.55
N LYS A 90 22.23 20.31 20.64
CA LYS A 90 20.81 19.92 20.68
C LYS A 90 19.89 21.14 20.93
N ARG A 91 19.64 21.96 19.89
CA ARG A 91 18.67 23.07 19.95
C ARG A 91 17.38 22.76 19.20
N LYS A 92 16.25 23.26 19.72
CA LYS A 92 14.98 23.35 19.00
C LYS A 92 15.07 24.39 17.87
N ALA A 93 14.31 24.19 16.80
CA ALA A 93 14.20 25.18 15.73
C ALA A 93 13.45 26.44 16.21
N ASN A 94 13.77 27.59 15.60
CA ASN A 94 13.15 28.88 15.88
C ASN A 94 12.15 29.25 14.76
N PRO A 95 11.23 30.19 14.98
CA PRO A 95 10.28 30.61 13.95
C PRO A 95 10.97 31.15 12.70
N GLN A 96 12.13 31.80 12.86
CA GLN A 96 12.93 32.41 11.80
C GLN A 96 14.03 31.50 11.21
N ASP A 97 14.23 30.29 11.75
CA ASP A 97 15.17 29.33 11.14
C ASP A 97 14.63 28.87 9.76
N ARG A 98 15.52 28.58 8.80
CA ARG A 98 15.12 28.15 7.45
C ARG A 98 14.43 26.78 7.47
N VAL A 99 13.44 26.59 6.58
CA VAL A 99 12.76 25.30 6.35
C VAL A 99 13.80 24.20 6.07
N HIS A 100 14.74 24.49 5.17
CA HIS A 100 15.90 23.65 4.87
C HIS A 100 17.22 24.41 5.16
N PRO A 101 18.21 23.77 5.81
CA PRO A 101 18.14 22.45 6.42
C PRO A 101 17.46 22.45 7.80
N ASN A 102 17.44 23.59 8.51
CA ASN A 102 17.32 23.63 9.97
C ASN A 102 16.02 23.04 10.55
N LYS A 103 14.84 23.48 10.07
CA LYS A 103 13.56 22.91 10.53
C LYS A 103 13.40 21.45 10.09
N THR A 104 13.91 21.10 8.91
CA THR A 104 13.86 19.72 8.36
C THR A 104 14.68 18.74 9.19
N GLU A 105 15.92 19.08 9.54
CA GLU A 105 16.78 18.26 10.38
C GLU A 105 16.17 18.06 11.77
N PHE A 106 15.67 19.13 12.40
CA PHE A 106 15.02 19.05 13.71
C PHE A 106 13.78 18.15 13.69
N ILE A 107 12.90 18.31 12.70
CA ILE A 107 11.65 17.52 12.58
C ILE A 107 11.94 16.04 12.29
N LYS A 108 12.92 15.73 11.44
CA LYS A 108 13.38 14.36 11.21
C LYS A 108 14.00 13.75 12.48
N ALA A 109 14.88 14.50 13.16
CA ALA A 109 15.45 14.07 14.44
C ALA A 109 14.36 13.78 15.48
N LYS A 110 13.34 14.63 15.57
CA LYS A 110 12.25 14.54 16.55
C LYS A 110 11.30 13.37 16.31
N TYR A 111 10.78 13.18 15.10
CA TYR A 111 9.70 12.21 14.84
C TYR A 111 10.11 10.96 14.06
N GLN A 112 11.16 11.03 13.23
CA GLN A 112 11.64 9.90 12.43
C GLN A 112 12.79 9.16 13.15
N MET A 113 13.74 9.89 13.76
CA MET A 113 14.85 9.31 14.53
C MET A 113 14.54 9.20 16.03
N LEU A 114 13.45 9.81 16.51
CA LEU A 114 13.03 9.88 17.92
C LEU A 114 14.15 10.38 18.87
N ALA A 115 15.08 11.21 18.39
CA ALA A 115 16.36 11.53 19.04
C ALA A 115 16.27 12.30 20.38
N TYR A 116 15.05 12.66 20.81
CA TYR A 116 14.78 13.44 22.03
C TYR A 116 13.78 12.76 22.99
N VAL A 117 13.27 11.55 22.68
CA VAL A 117 12.34 10.83 23.59
C VAL A 117 13.09 10.29 24.83
N HIS A 118 12.37 10.01 25.92
CA HIS A 118 12.98 9.46 27.14
C HIS A 118 13.56 8.05 26.93
N ARG A 119 12.86 7.20 26.16
CA ARG A 119 13.28 5.84 25.79
C ARG A 119 12.76 5.56 24.38
N MET A 120 13.57 4.88 23.58
CA MET A 120 13.14 4.39 22.27
C MET A 120 12.00 3.36 22.43
N PRO A 121 11.16 3.16 21.39
CA PRO A 121 10.23 2.04 21.36
C PRO A 121 10.95 0.70 21.54
N CYS A 122 10.27 -0.31 22.09
CA CYS A 122 10.77 -1.68 22.04
C CYS A 122 10.90 -2.14 20.58
N ARG A 123 11.97 -2.90 20.27
CA ARG A 123 12.08 -3.60 18.98
C ARG A 123 11.01 -4.68 18.87
N GLU A 124 10.59 -5.02 17.66
CA GLU A 124 9.53 -6.03 17.46
C GLU A 124 9.88 -7.40 18.04
N ASP A 125 11.17 -7.76 18.04
CA ASP A 125 11.70 -8.98 18.69
C ASP A 125 11.49 -9.01 20.21
N ASP A 126 11.42 -7.85 20.88
CA ASP A 126 11.16 -7.73 22.32
C ASP A 126 9.66 -7.85 22.62
N SER A 127 9.15 -9.03 22.28
CA SER A 127 7.76 -9.40 22.49
C SER A 127 7.38 -9.56 23.97
N VAL A 128 8.31 -9.37 24.92
CA VAL A 128 8.02 -9.34 26.36
C VAL A 128 7.66 -7.91 26.76
N THR A 129 8.56 -6.95 26.51
CA THR A 129 8.31 -5.53 26.79
C THR A 129 7.08 -5.02 26.05
N ALA A 130 6.91 -5.38 24.77
CA ALA A 130 5.74 -5.01 23.98
C ALA A 130 4.41 -5.50 24.61
N LYS A 131 4.37 -6.75 25.13
CA LYS A 131 3.19 -7.31 25.79
C LYS A 131 2.90 -6.60 27.12
N ASP A 132 3.92 -6.30 27.92
CA ASP A 132 3.72 -5.64 29.23
C ASP A 132 3.37 -4.15 29.12
N LEU A 133 3.88 -3.44 28.10
CA LEU A 133 3.39 -2.11 27.72
C LEU A 133 1.94 -2.16 27.24
N SER A 134 1.55 -3.22 26.51
CA SER A 134 0.18 -3.38 26.01
C SER A 134 -0.83 -3.75 27.11
N LYS A 135 -0.44 -4.54 28.12
CA LYS A 135 -1.23 -4.75 29.36
C LYS A 135 -1.45 -3.46 30.14
N GLN A 136 -0.41 -2.61 30.22
CA GLN A 136 -0.53 -1.28 30.83
C GLN A 136 -1.53 -0.41 30.05
N LEU A 137 -1.40 -0.34 28.72
CA LEU A 137 -2.34 0.42 27.86
C LEU A 137 -3.79 -0.04 28.06
N HIS A 138 -4.03 -1.35 28.00
CA HIS A 138 -5.34 -1.98 28.26
C HIS A 138 -5.95 -1.55 29.61
N SER A 139 -5.13 -1.38 30.64
CA SER A 139 -5.55 -0.93 31.97
C SER A 139 -5.77 0.60 32.06
N SER A 140 -4.95 1.39 31.37
CA SER A 140 -4.93 2.86 31.43
C SER A 140 -6.10 3.52 30.70
N VAL A 141 -6.53 2.97 29.56
CA VAL A 141 -7.59 3.55 28.70
C VAL A 141 -8.99 3.54 29.32
N ARG A 142 -9.15 2.94 30.50
CA ARG A 142 -10.32 3.08 31.38
C ARG A 142 -10.45 4.49 32.00
N THR A 143 -9.41 5.33 31.87
CA THR A 143 -9.36 6.68 32.44
C THR A 143 -9.08 7.72 31.36
N GLY A 144 -9.45 8.98 31.59
CA GLY A 144 -9.27 10.07 30.62
C GLY A 144 -7.83 10.57 30.42
N ASN A 145 -6.81 9.90 30.95
CA ASN A 145 -5.41 10.32 30.80
C ASN A 145 -4.85 9.91 29.43
N LEU A 146 -5.05 10.79 28.43
CA LEU A 146 -4.56 10.60 27.06
C LEU A 146 -3.02 10.60 26.98
N GLU A 147 -2.34 11.43 27.76
CA GLU A 147 -0.87 11.54 27.76
C GLU A 147 -0.20 10.21 28.12
N THR A 148 -0.70 9.53 29.16
CA THR A 148 -0.22 8.20 29.57
C THR A 148 -0.40 7.17 28.47
N CYS A 149 -1.55 7.21 27.77
CA CYS A 149 -1.85 6.25 26.71
C CYS A 149 -1.02 6.53 25.45
N LEU A 150 -0.86 7.80 25.06
CA LEU A 150 0.05 8.23 23.99
C LEU A 150 1.50 7.85 24.31
N ARG A 151 1.93 7.98 25.58
CA ARG A 151 3.28 7.59 26.01
C ARG A 151 3.50 6.09 25.89
N LEU A 152 2.54 5.27 26.31
CA LEU A 152 2.61 3.81 26.16
C LEU A 152 2.63 3.40 24.68
N LEU A 153 1.78 4.00 23.84
CA LEU A 153 1.78 3.80 22.38
C LEU A 153 3.13 4.20 21.76
N SER A 154 3.71 5.33 22.19
CA SER A 154 5.04 5.80 21.74
C SER A 154 6.22 4.89 22.14
N LEU A 155 6.01 3.98 23.09
CA LEU A 155 7.00 2.99 23.54
C LEU A 155 6.81 1.60 22.88
N GLY A 156 5.77 1.41 22.06
CA GLY A 156 5.48 0.14 21.39
C GLY A 156 4.31 -0.66 21.96
N ALA A 157 3.44 -0.06 22.79
CA ALA A 157 2.17 -0.69 23.16
C ALA A 157 1.26 -0.84 21.93
N GLN A 158 0.62 -2.00 21.76
CA GLN A 158 -0.23 -2.31 20.61
C GLN A 158 -1.70 -1.92 20.88
N ALA A 159 -2.28 -1.05 20.06
CA ALA A 159 -3.68 -0.61 20.22
C ALA A 159 -4.70 -1.75 20.04
N ASN A 160 -4.40 -2.73 19.18
CA ASN A 160 -5.19 -3.95 18.96
C ASN A 160 -4.87 -5.11 19.93
N PHE A 161 -4.02 -4.91 20.95
CA PHE A 161 -3.59 -5.99 21.84
C PHE A 161 -4.76 -6.79 22.42
N PHE A 162 -4.81 -8.09 22.12
CA PHE A 162 -5.82 -8.99 22.68
C PHE A 162 -5.34 -9.56 24.02
N HIS A 163 -5.89 -9.10 25.14
CA HIS A 163 -5.42 -9.50 26.46
C HIS A 163 -5.83 -10.96 26.76
N PRO A 164 -4.89 -11.92 26.92
CA PRO A 164 -5.22 -13.34 26.96
C PRO A 164 -6.14 -13.71 28.14
N GLU A 165 -5.86 -13.21 29.34
CA GLU A 165 -6.69 -13.48 30.53
C GLU A 165 -8.03 -12.73 30.60
N LYS A 166 -8.20 -11.63 29.85
CA LYS A 166 -9.42 -10.79 29.90
C LYS A 166 -10.28 -10.95 28.65
N GLY A 167 -9.75 -11.59 27.61
CA GLY A 167 -10.44 -11.92 26.38
C GLY A 167 -10.80 -10.73 25.48
N ASN A 168 -10.22 -9.55 25.69
CA ASN A 168 -10.64 -8.32 25.00
C ASN A 168 -9.48 -7.33 24.76
N THR A 169 -9.72 -6.32 23.91
CA THR A 169 -8.74 -5.30 23.50
C THR A 169 -8.90 -3.98 24.27
N PRO A 170 -7.88 -3.08 24.29
CA PRO A 170 -8.01 -1.75 24.90
C PRO A 170 -9.27 -0.98 24.47
N LEU A 171 -9.69 -1.09 23.21
CA LEU A 171 -10.86 -0.38 22.70
C LEU A 171 -12.17 -0.86 23.32
N HIS A 172 -12.27 -2.14 23.69
CA HIS A 172 -13.42 -2.66 24.45
C HIS A 172 -13.51 -2.00 25.84
N ILE A 173 -12.36 -1.79 26.50
CA ILE A 173 -12.28 -1.16 27.82
C ILE A 173 -12.63 0.33 27.72
N ALA A 174 -12.09 1.04 26.73
CA ALA A 174 -12.41 2.45 26.47
C ALA A 174 -13.92 2.64 26.16
N ALA A 175 -14.47 1.79 25.29
CA ALA A 175 -15.88 1.83 24.89
C ALA A 175 -16.83 1.55 26.06
N LYS A 176 -16.55 0.50 26.87
CA LYS A 176 -17.31 0.15 28.07
C LYS A 176 -17.24 1.22 29.17
N ALA A 177 -16.19 2.04 29.17
CA ALA A 177 -15.96 3.12 30.14
C ALA A 177 -16.31 4.53 29.62
N GLY A 178 -16.93 4.63 28.43
CA GLY A 178 -17.36 5.90 27.83
C GLY A 178 -16.22 6.84 27.44
N GLN A 179 -14.99 6.34 27.32
CA GLN A 179 -13.79 7.15 27.13
C GLN A 179 -13.62 7.58 25.66
N MET A 180 -14.48 8.47 25.18
CA MET A 180 -14.54 8.97 23.79
C MET A 180 -13.16 9.33 23.22
N LEU A 181 -12.38 10.15 23.94
CA LEU A 181 -11.07 10.60 23.45
C LEU A 181 -10.01 9.50 23.47
N GLN A 182 -10.14 8.49 24.35
CA GLN A 182 -9.27 7.30 24.32
C GLN A 182 -9.61 6.40 23.14
N ALA A 183 -10.89 6.29 22.77
CA ALA A 183 -11.30 5.55 21.58
C ALA A 183 -10.76 6.19 20.29
N GLU A 184 -10.80 7.52 20.17
CA GLU A 184 -10.16 8.25 19.05
C GLU A 184 -8.64 8.04 19.01
N LEU A 185 -7.94 8.15 20.16
CA LEU A 185 -6.49 7.94 20.22
C LEU A 185 -6.11 6.49 19.86
N LEU A 186 -6.84 5.51 20.40
CA LEU A 186 -6.66 4.09 20.06
C LEU A 186 -6.94 3.83 18.58
N ALA A 187 -7.99 4.42 18.00
CA ALA A 187 -8.31 4.30 16.58
C ALA A 187 -7.21 4.90 15.68
N VAL A 188 -6.69 6.08 16.01
CA VAL A 188 -5.57 6.73 15.28
C VAL A 188 -4.28 5.88 15.29
N TYR A 189 -4.11 5.06 16.33
CA TYR A 189 -3.06 4.03 16.47
C TYR A 189 -3.52 2.61 16.09
N GLY A 190 -4.72 2.48 15.54
CA GLY A 190 -5.19 1.33 14.79
C GLY A 190 -6.09 0.31 15.46
N ALA A 191 -6.63 0.61 16.65
CA ALA A 191 -7.60 -0.27 17.29
C ALA A 191 -8.89 -0.41 16.45
N ASP A 192 -9.27 -1.65 16.15
CA ASP A 192 -10.42 -2.00 15.31
C ASP A 192 -11.76 -2.00 16.10
N PRO A 193 -12.76 -1.17 15.73
CA PRO A 193 -14.10 -1.21 16.32
C PRO A 193 -14.92 -2.46 15.96
N GLY A 194 -14.53 -3.23 14.94
CA GLY A 194 -15.13 -4.52 14.56
C GLY A 194 -14.53 -5.74 15.27
N ALA A 195 -13.53 -5.55 16.15
CA ALA A 195 -12.80 -6.65 16.76
C ALA A 195 -13.68 -7.42 17.76
N LEU A 196 -13.80 -8.74 17.61
CA LEU A 196 -14.56 -9.58 18.54
C LEU A 196 -13.73 -10.02 19.75
N ASP A 197 -14.31 -9.86 20.94
CA ASP A 197 -13.84 -10.39 22.22
C ASP A 197 -14.20 -11.88 22.43
N SER A 198 -13.73 -12.47 23.54
CA SER A 198 -14.03 -13.85 23.93
C SER A 198 -15.50 -14.14 24.26
N SER A 199 -16.36 -13.11 24.35
CA SER A 199 -17.83 -13.25 24.46
C SER A 199 -18.55 -13.05 23.12
N GLY A 200 -17.81 -12.81 22.03
CA GLY A 200 -18.36 -12.55 20.71
C GLY A 200 -18.94 -11.14 20.54
N LYS A 201 -18.53 -10.18 21.37
CA LYS A 201 -18.98 -8.77 21.32
C LYS A 201 -17.90 -7.87 20.73
N THR A 202 -18.33 -6.76 20.12
CA THR A 202 -17.47 -5.66 19.67
C THR A 202 -17.34 -4.55 20.73
N PRO A 203 -16.36 -3.62 20.61
CA PRO A 203 -16.36 -2.36 21.35
C PRO A 203 -17.66 -1.57 21.20
N ILE A 204 -18.25 -1.55 19.99
CA ILE A 204 -19.51 -0.84 19.71
C ILE A 204 -20.65 -1.42 20.55
N ASP A 205 -20.73 -2.74 20.67
CA ASP A 205 -21.74 -3.40 21.50
C ASP A 205 -21.59 -3.04 22.99
N TYR A 206 -20.36 -2.89 23.48
CA TYR A 206 -20.10 -2.42 24.85
C TYR A 206 -20.47 -0.95 25.05
N ALA A 207 -20.20 -0.07 24.09
CA ALA A 207 -20.64 1.32 24.14
C ALA A 207 -22.18 1.41 24.21
N ARG A 208 -22.89 0.65 23.35
CA ARG A 208 -24.37 0.56 23.38
C ARG A 208 -24.90 0.01 24.70
N GLN A 209 -24.34 -1.10 25.19
CA GLN A 209 -24.75 -1.74 26.45
C GLN A 209 -24.49 -0.87 27.70
N ALA A 210 -23.51 0.05 27.64
CA ALA A 210 -23.23 1.01 28.70
C ALA A 210 -24.00 2.34 28.55
N GLY A 211 -24.83 2.50 27.51
CA GLY A 211 -25.61 3.72 27.24
C GLY A 211 -24.79 4.86 26.60
N HIS A 212 -23.56 4.59 26.16
CA HIS A 212 -22.67 5.57 25.51
C HIS A 212 -22.98 5.69 24.01
N GLN A 213 -24.20 6.11 23.67
CA GLN A 213 -24.72 6.10 22.30
C GLN A 213 -23.88 6.93 21.32
N GLU A 214 -23.44 8.14 21.71
CA GLU A 214 -22.57 8.99 20.88
C GLU A 214 -21.25 8.29 20.52
N LEU A 215 -20.65 7.56 21.48
CA LEU A 215 -19.45 6.77 21.26
C LEU A 215 -19.73 5.52 20.42
N ALA A 216 -20.89 4.89 20.57
CA ALA A 216 -21.29 3.76 19.72
C ALA A 216 -21.46 4.18 18.25
N GLU A 217 -22.04 5.36 18.00
CA GLU A 217 -22.16 5.93 16.65
C GLU A 217 -20.80 6.33 16.08
N ARG A 218 -19.97 7.04 16.86
CA ARG A 218 -18.63 7.45 16.41
C ARG A 218 -17.70 6.25 16.17
N LEU A 219 -17.84 5.16 16.92
CA LEU A 219 -17.11 3.91 16.65
C LEU A 219 -17.54 3.23 15.33
N VAL A 220 -18.80 3.40 14.89
CA VAL A 220 -19.24 2.95 13.55
C VAL A 220 -18.64 3.85 12.47
N GLU A 221 -18.58 5.17 12.64
CA GLU A 221 -17.87 6.03 11.69
C GLU A 221 -16.38 5.63 11.56
N ILE A 222 -15.71 5.34 12.68
CA ILE A 222 -14.31 4.88 12.68
C ILE A 222 -14.17 3.53 11.97
N GLN A 223 -15.15 2.63 12.12
CA GLN A 223 -15.21 1.32 11.46
C GLN A 223 -15.28 1.41 9.92
N TYR A 224 -15.80 2.52 9.39
CA TYR A 224 -16.02 2.74 7.96
C TYR A 224 -15.20 3.90 7.36
N GLU A 225 -14.38 4.62 8.13
CA GLU A 225 -13.61 5.80 7.70
C GLU A 225 -12.79 5.56 6.40
N LEU A 226 -12.34 4.32 6.12
CA LEU A 226 -11.74 3.94 4.84
C LEU A 226 -12.71 4.22 3.67
N THR A 227 -13.82 3.49 3.66
CA THR A 227 -14.83 3.51 2.60
C THR A 227 -15.58 4.82 2.56
N ASP A 228 -15.77 5.47 3.71
CA ASP A 228 -16.36 6.80 3.81
C ASP A 228 -15.51 7.87 3.14
N ARG A 229 -14.19 7.84 3.33
CA ARG A 229 -13.29 8.80 2.71
C ARG A 229 -13.15 8.55 1.21
N LEU A 230 -13.03 7.30 0.79
CA LEU A 230 -13.06 6.92 -0.62
C LEU A 230 -14.36 7.36 -1.33
N THR A 231 -15.50 7.23 -0.64
CA THR A 231 -16.81 7.74 -1.12
C THR A 231 -16.82 9.26 -1.22
N PHE A 232 -16.39 9.94 -0.15
CA PHE A 232 -16.39 11.39 -0.04
C PHE A 232 -15.51 12.05 -1.10
N TYR A 233 -14.33 11.49 -1.36
CA TYR A 233 -13.40 11.95 -2.39
C TYR A 233 -14.03 12.00 -3.79
N LEU A 234 -14.94 11.07 -4.12
CA LEU A 234 -15.57 10.98 -5.44
C LEU A 234 -16.87 11.78 -5.58
N CYS A 235 -17.63 11.97 -4.50
CA CYS A 235 -18.99 12.54 -4.60
C CYS A 235 -19.37 13.58 -3.52
N GLY A 236 -18.46 13.92 -2.59
CA GLY A 236 -18.70 14.89 -1.52
C GLY A 236 -19.73 14.46 -0.47
N ARG A 237 -20.10 13.17 -0.44
CA ARG A 237 -21.11 12.59 0.47
C ARG A 237 -20.52 11.48 1.32
N ARG A 238 -21.16 11.16 2.43
CA ARG A 238 -20.88 10.00 3.30
C ARG A 238 -22.15 9.14 3.45
N PRO A 239 -22.04 7.82 3.68
CA PRO A 239 -23.19 6.94 3.94
C PRO A 239 -23.89 7.28 5.27
N ASP A 240 -25.21 7.12 5.34
CA ASP A 240 -25.95 7.29 6.60
C ASP A 240 -25.92 6.01 7.47
N HIS A 241 -24.89 5.91 8.30
CA HIS A 241 -24.69 4.80 9.23
C HIS A 241 -25.81 4.65 10.28
N ARG A 242 -26.54 5.72 10.62
CA ARG A 242 -27.64 5.64 11.61
C ARG A 242 -28.83 4.88 11.03
N ASN A 243 -29.06 5.02 9.73
CA ASN A 243 -30.07 4.29 8.96
C ASN A 243 -29.53 2.96 8.38
N GLY A 244 -28.36 2.46 8.85
CA GLY A 244 -27.76 1.20 8.41
C GLY A 244 -27.12 1.25 7.01
N GLN A 245 -27.05 2.42 6.38
CA GLN A 245 -26.33 2.60 5.12
C GLN A 245 -24.85 2.79 5.42
N HIS A 246 -24.06 1.72 5.28
CA HIS A 246 -22.61 1.76 5.50
C HIS A 246 -21.78 1.88 4.21
N PHE A 247 -22.43 1.94 3.04
CA PHE A 247 -21.78 2.10 1.75
C PHE A 247 -22.63 2.96 0.80
N ILE A 248 -21.96 3.82 0.04
CA ILE A 248 -22.45 4.43 -1.20
C ILE A 248 -21.46 4.02 -2.29
N ILE A 249 -21.95 3.57 -3.44
CA ILE A 249 -21.11 3.23 -4.60
C ILE A 249 -21.38 4.27 -5.70
N PRO A 250 -20.45 5.20 -5.98
CA PRO A 250 -20.62 6.16 -7.08
C PRO A 250 -20.70 5.45 -8.43
N GLN A 251 -21.56 5.95 -9.32
CA GLN A 251 -21.59 5.56 -10.73
C GLN A 251 -20.81 6.59 -11.56
N MET A 252 -20.08 6.15 -12.59
CA MET A 252 -19.46 7.06 -13.56
C MET A 252 -20.47 7.44 -14.65
N ALA A 253 -20.42 8.68 -15.13
CA ALA A 253 -21.37 9.20 -16.11
C ALA A 253 -21.34 8.44 -17.44
N ASP A 254 -20.17 7.96 -17.86
CA ASP A 254 -19.95 7.27 -19.13
C ASP A 254 -20.29 5.77 -19.09
N SER A 255 -21.16 5.33 -18.18
CA SER A 255 -21.55 3.93 -17.99
C SER A 255 -22.34 3.31 -19.17
N SER A 256 -22.58 4.08 -20.24
CA SER A 256 -23.12 3.62 -21.52
C SER A 256 -22.04 3.17 -22.52
N LEU A 257 -20.75 3.49 -22.28
CA LEU A 257 -19.64 2.94 -23.05
C LEU A 257 -19.18 1.62 -22.41
N ASP A 258 -19.04 0.59 -23.24
CA ASP A 258 -18.77 -0.76 -22.76
C ASP A 258 -17.45 -0.81 -21.98
N LEU A 259 -17.52 -1.23 -20.72
CA LEU A 259 -16.37 -1.26 -19.81
C LEU A 259 -15.24 -2.03 -20.48
N SER A 260 -14.11 -1.35 -20.74
CA SER A 260 -12.97 -1.92 -21.46
C SER A 260 -12.62 -3.31 -20.92
N GLU A 261 -12.26 -4.24 -21.80
CA GLU A 261 -11.83 -5.58 -21.39
C GLU A 261 -10.66 -5.52 -20.39
N PHE A 262 -9.80 -4.50 -20.51
CA PHE A 262 -8.76 -4.21 -19.54
C PHE A 262 -9.31 -3.87 -18.14
N ALA A 263 -10.36 -3.05 -18.05
CA ALA A 263 -11.04 -2.72 -16.79
C ALA A 263 -11.78 -3.94 -16.21
N LYS A 264 -12.50 -4.70 -17.05
CA LYS A 264 -13.13 -5.98 -16.65
C LYS A 264 -12.08 -6.97 -16.10
N ALA A 265 -10.91 -7.08 -16.74
CA ALA A 265 -9.81 -7.92 -16.28
C ALA A 265 -9.12 -7.40 -15.01
N ALA A 266 -8.94 -6.08 -14.87
CA ALA A 266 -8.40 -5.45 -13.66
C ALA A 266 -9.32 -5.70 -12.45
N LYS A 267 -10.63 -5.51 -12.61
CA LYS A 267 -11.64 -5.82 -11.59
C LYS A 267 -11.62 -7.29 -11.17
N LYS A 268 -11.48 -8.22 -12.12
CA LYS A 268 -11.33 -9.65 -11.85
C LYS A 268 -10.04 -9.96 -11.06
N LYS A 269 -8.93 -9.27 -11.34
CA LYS A 269 -7.69 -9.38 -10.55
C LYS A 269 -7.87 -8.84 -9.13
N LEU A 270 -8.51 -7.67 -8.95
CA LEU A 270 -8.83 -7.12 -7.63
C LEU A 270 -9.69 -8.09 -6.79
N GLN A 271 -10.74 -8.65 -7.40
CA GLN A 271 -11.63 -9.62 -6.75
C GLN A 271 -10.94 -10.92 -6.34
N SER A 272 -9.83 -11.28 -7.01
CA SER A 272 -9.03 -12.48 -6.72
C SER A 272 -8.08 -12.34 -5.52
N LEU A 273 -7.85 -11.11 -5.02
CA LEU A 273 -7.04 -10.89 -3.82
C LEU A 273 -7.70 -11.50 -2.58
N SER A 274 -6.90 -12.03 -1.66
CA SER A 274 -7.35 -12.33 -0.29
C SER A 274 -7.79 -11.06 0.44
N ASN A 275 -8.60 -11.17 1.50
CA ASN A 275 -9.06 -10.00 2.25
C ASN A 275 -7.89 -9.15 2.78
N HIS A 276 -6.86 -9.78 3.34
CA HIS A 276 -5.65 -9.10 3.82
C HIS A 276 -4.96 -8.29 2.71
N GLN A 277 -4.69 -8.90 1.55
CA GLN A 277 -4.07 -8.21 0.41
C GLN A 277 -4.96 -7.09 -0.16
N PHE A 278 -6.29 -7.27 -0.09
CA PHE A 278 -7.25 -6.25 -0.48
C PHE A 278 -7.25 -5.08 0.51
N GLU A 279 -7.23 -5.34 1.82
CA GLU A 279 -7.15 -4.36 2.89
C GLU A 279 -5.84 -3.56 2.81
N GLU A 280 -4.71 -4.21 2.48
CA GLU A 280 -3.43 -3.54 2.22
C GLU A 280 -3.49 -2.58 1.02
N LEU A 281 -4.11 -3.00 -0.09
CA LEU A 281 -4.31 -2.15 -1.27
C LEU A 281 -5.30 -1.01 -0.99
N ALA A 282 -6.36 -1.27 -0.22
CA ALA A 282 -7.35 -0.28 0.17
C ALA A 282 -6.75 0.81 1.08
N MET A 283 -5.85 0.44 2.01
CA MET A 283 -5.04 1.39 2.78
C MET A 283 -4.06 2.18 1.89
N ASP A 284 -3.41 1.53 0.92
CA ASP A 284 -2.48 2.21 0.00
C ASP A 284 -3.21 3.22 -0.92
N VAL A 285 -4.47 2.95 -1.31
CA VAL A 285 -5.32 3.90 -2.07
C VAL A 285 -5.93 4.98 -1.17
N TYR A 286 -6.30 4.67 0.08
CA TYR A 286 -6.69 5.69 1.07
C TYR A 286 -5.57 6.71 1.29
N ASP A 287 -4.31 6.24 1.41
CA ASP A 287 -3.15 7.11 1.57
C ASP A 287 -2.99 8.09 0.40
N GLU A 288 -3.22 7.63 -0.84
CA GLU A 288 -3.18 8.52 -2.03
C GLU A 288 -4.37 9.50 -2.07
N VAL A 289 -5.56 9.12 -1.58
CA VAL A 289 -6.67 10.06 -1.36
C VAL A 289 -6.29 11.12 -0.31
N ASP A 290 -5.73 10.71 0.83
CA ASP A 290 -5.24 11.61 1.89
C ASP A 290 -4.19 12.59 1.35
N ARG A 291 -3.27 12.11 0.48
CA ARG A 291 -2.29 12.94 -0.21
C ARG A 291 -2.94 13.94 -1.17
N ARG A 292 -3.83 13.48 -2.07
CA ARG A 292 -4.51 14.33 -3.07
C ARG A 292 -5.40 15.40 -2.43
N GLU A 293 -6.14 15.06 -1.37
CA GLU A 293 -6.92 16.03 -0.58
C GLU A 293 -6.00 17.04 0.15
N THR A 294 -4.92 16.55 0.77
CA THR A 294 -3.96 17.43 1.48
C THR A 294 -3.24 18.38 0.53
N ASP A 295 -2.92 17.95 -0.70
CA ASP A 295 -2.35 18.81 -1.74
C ASP A 295 -3.33 19.91 -2.17
N ALA A 296 -4.61 19.59 -2.35
CA ALA A 296 -5.63 20.58 -2.68
C ALA A 296 -5.80 21.61 -1.55
N VAL A 297 -5.82 21.16 -0.28
CA VAL A 297 -5.85 22.06 0.89
C VAL A 297 -4.56 22.88 1.00
N TRP A 298 -3.39 22.32 0.69
CA TRP A 298 -2.12 23.05 0.66
C TRP A 298 -2.15 24.19 -0.36
N LEU A 299 -2.52 23.89 -1.61
CA LEU A 299 -2.65 24.89 -2.68
C LEU A 299 -3.67 25.99 -2.35
N ALA A 300 -4.77 25.65 -1.67
CA ALA A 300 -5.80 26.62 -1.26
C ALA A 300 -5.41 27.49 -0.04
N THR A 301 -4.32 27.18 0.67
CA THR A 301 -4.00 27.81 1.98
C THR A 301 -2.61 28.45 2.07
N GLN A 302 -1.74 28.17 1.11
CA GLN A 302 -0.43 28.83 0.99
C GLN A 302 -0.51 30.12 0.17
N ASN A 303 0.35 31.08 0.51
CA ASN A 303 0.59 32.25 -0.33
C ASN A 303 1.40 31.84 -1.58
N HIS A 304 1.19 32.52 -2.71
CA HIS A 304 1.89 32.23 -3.97
C HIS A 304 3.43 32.11 -3.81
N SER A 305 4.05 32.96 -2.97
CA SER A 305 5.50 32.93 -2.71
C SER A 305 6.01 31.62 -2.08
N THR A 306 5.15 30.84 -1.42
CA THR A 306 5.49 29.55 -0.79
C THR A 306 5.30 28.38 -1.74
N LEU A 307 4.46 28.54 -2.77
CA LEU A 307 4.16 27.50 -3.77
C LEU A 307 5.21 27.43 -4.90
N VAL A 308 6.05 28.46 -5.05
CA VAL A 308 7.11 28.53 -6.08
C VAL A 308 8.40 27.80 -5.66
N THR A 309 8.48 27.27 -4.44
CA THR A 309 9.64 26.49 -3.96
C THR A 309 9.37 24.98 -4.03
N ASP A 310 10.03 24.30 -4.98
CA ASP A 310 9.91 22.85 -5.24
C ASP A 310 10.08 21.98 -3.99
N THR A 311 10.85 22.43 -3.00
CA THR A 311 11.15 21.69 -1.76
C THR A 311 9.92 21.44 -0.86
N THR A 312 8.74 21.98 -1.21
CA THR A 312 7.48 21.81 -0.45
C THR A 312 6.44 20.88 -1.11
N VAL A 313 6.76 20.36 -2.31
CA VAL A 313 5.87 19.48 -3.08
C VAL A 313 6.10 18.01 -2.71
N VAL A 314 5.01 17.25 -2.52
CA VAL A 314 5.05 15.80 -2.23
C VAL A 314 4.32 15.07 -3.36
N PRO A 315 4.95 14.90 -4.53
CA PRO A 315 4.28 14.54 -5.79
C PRO A 315 3.76 13.09 -5.82
N PHE A 316 4.19 12.26 -4.89
CA PHE A 316 3.76 10.87 -4.69
C PHE A 316 3.93 10.49 -3.22
N LEU A 317 3.37 9.35 -2.80
CA LEU A 317 3.45 8.87 -1.42
C LEU A 317 4.91 8.70 -0.94
N PRO A 318 5.29 9.29 0.21
CA PRO A 318 6.59 9.06 0.82
C PRO A 318 6.85 7.58 1.12
N VAL A 319 8.12 7.18 1.03
CA VAL A 319 8.59 5.83 1.34
C VAL A 319 8.35 5.53 2.83
N ASN A 320 7.70 4.41 3.12
CA ASN A 320 7.66 3.83 4.47
C ASN A 320 8.82 2.81 4.59
N PRO A 321 9.77 2.98 5.52
CA PRO A 321 10.87 2.02 5.73
C PRO A 321 10.37 0.59 6.06
N GLU A 322 9.23 0.47 6.75
CA GLU A 322 8.66 -0.82 7.16
C GLU A 322 8.00 -1.59 6.00
N TYR A 323 7.92 -0.99 4.80
CA TYR A 323 7.32 -1.60 3.62
C TYR A 323 8.37 -2.02 2.60
N SER A 324 8.13 -3.16 1.93
CA SER A 324 8.98 -3.64 0.84
C SER A 324 9.10 -2.60 -0.29
N SER A 325 10.22 -2.65 -1.02
CA SER A 325 10.45 -1.80 -2.20
C SER A 325 9.32 -1.94 -3.23
N THR A 326 8.79 -3.15 -3.42
CA THR A 326 7.63 -3.43 -4.29
C THR A 326 6.37 -2.71 -3.83
N ARG A 327 6.03 -2.73 -2.53
CA ARG A 327 4.85 -2.03 -2.00
C ARG A 327 5.01 -0.51 -2.06
N ASN A 328 6.18 0.01 -1.68
CA ASN A 328 6.50 1.43 -1.84
C ASN A 328 6.38 1.89 -3.30
N GLN A 329 6.88 1.11 -4.25
CA GLN A 329 6.73 1.39 -5.68
C GLN A 329 5.26 1.32 -6.14
N GLY A 330 4.46 0.38 -5.60
CA GLY A 330 3.02 0.29 -5.84
C GLY A 330 2.28 1.57 -5.39
N ARG A 331 2.50 1.98 -4.13
CA ARG A 331 1.98 3.22 -3.54
C ARG A 331 2.36 4.45 -4.39
N GLN A 332 3.61 4.56 -4.80
CA GLN A 332 4.09 5.69 -5.62
C GLN A 332 3.53 5.70 -7.05
N LYS A 333 3.20 4.54 -7.62
CA LYS A 333 2.54 4.45 -8.92
C LYS A 333 1.11 5.03 -8.91
N LEU A 334 0.41 5.04 -7.77
CA LEU A 334 -0.96 5.59 -7.66
C LEU A 334 -1.02 7.08 -8.01
N ALA A 335 0.04 7.84 -7.73
CA ALA A 335 0.15 9.25 -8.11
C ALA A 335 0.19 9.50 -9.63
N ARG A 336 0.47 8.46 -10.44
CA ARG A 336 0.46 8.55 -11.91
C ARG A 336 -0.91 8.31 -12.54
N PHE A 337 -1.90 7.84 -11.78
CA PHE A 337 -3.24 7.58 -12.29
C PHE A 337 -3.94 8.91 -12.57
N SER A 338 -4.50 9.06 -13.77
CA SER A 338 -5.42 10.15 -14.11
C SER A 338 -6.65 10.14 -13.19
N ALA A 339 -7.44 11.23 -13.21
CA ALA A 339 -8.68 11.31 -12.44
C ALA A 339 -9.66 10.16 -12.75
N HIS A 340 -9.77 9.75 -14.03
CA HIS A 340 -10.66 8.70 -14.48
C HIS A 340 -10.18 7.29 -14.06
N GLU A 341 -8.89 6.98 -14.26
CA GLU A 341 -8.31 5.69 -13.83
C GLU A 341 -8.38 5.53 -12.30
N PHE A 342 -8.07 6.61 -11.56
CA PHE A 342 -8.11 6.58 -10.10
C PHE A 342 -9.54 6.48 -9.57
N ALA A 343 -10.50 7.20 -10.16
CA ALA A 343 -11.92 7.06 -9.81
C ALA A 343 -12.44 5.63 -10.07
N THR A 344 -12.04 5.02 -11.20
CA THR A 344 -12.38 3.62 -11.52
C THR A 344 -11.86 2.66 -10.45
N LEU A 345 -10.58 2.79 -10.06
CA LEU A 345 -9.98 1.97 -9.00
C LEU A 345 -10.68 2.15 -7.65
N VAL A 346 -11.03 3.38 -7.28
CA VAL A 346 -11.74 3.68 -6.03
C VAL A 346 -13.16 3.11 -6.04
N ILE A 347 -13.90 3.21 -7.15
CA ILE A 347 -15.25 2.61 -7.29
C ILE A 347 -15.17 1.08 -7.21
N ASP A 348 -14.17 0.46 -7.84
CA ASP A 348 -13.97 -1.00 -7.76
C ASP A 348 -13.60 -1.46 -6.35
N ILE A 349 -12.77 -0.71 -5.62
CA ILE A 349 -12.47 -0.98 -4.20
C ILE A 349 -13.73 -0.82 -3.34
N LEU A 350 -14.51 0.25 -3.49
CA LEU A 350 -15.78 0.43 -2.77
C LEU A 350 -16.77 -0.73 -3.04
N THR A 351 -16.86 -1.15 -4.31
CA THR A 351 -17.74 -2.25 -4.75
C THR A 351 -17.29 -3.58 -4.13
N ASP A 352 -15.99 -3.87 -4.17
CA ASP A 352 -15.43 -5.13 -3.67
C ASP A 352 -15.41 -5.18 -2.13
N ALA A 353 -15.23 -4.05 -1.46
CA ALA A 353 -15.38 -3.92 -0.02
C ALA A 353 -16.82 -4.22 0.44
N LYS A 354 -17.83 -3.68 -0.27
CA LYS A 354 -19.25 -4.01 -0.02
C LYS A 354 -19.51 -5.51 -0.22
N ARG A 355 -18.96 -6.10 -1.29
CA ARG A 355 -19.03 -7.56 -1.56
C ARG A 355 -18.37 -8.39 -0.47
N ARG A 356 -17.22 -7.98 0.08
CA ARG A 356 -16.50 -8.74 1.12
C ARG A 356 -17.23 -8.71 2.48
N GLN A 357 -18.00 -7.66 2.77
CA GLN A 357 -18.77 -7.55 4.01
C GLN A 357 -20.16 -8.21 3.94
N TRP A 358 -20.88 -8.11 2.82
CA TRP A 358 -22.26 -8.64 2.70
C TRP A 358 -22.45 -9.77 1.67
N GLY A 359 -21.40 -10.16 0.95
CA GLY A 359 -21.46 -11.18 -0.10
C GLY A 359 -21.95 -10.64 -1.44
N ASN A 360 -22.05 -11.53 -2.43
CA ASN A 360 -22.70 -11.24 -3.71
C ASN A 360 -24.23 -11.36 -3.56
N SER A 361 -24.87 -10.37 -2.93
CA SER A 361 -26.29 -10.08 -3.19
C SER A 361 -26.42 -9.39 -4.55
N CYS A 362 -26.15 -10.16 -5.61
CA CYS A 362 -26.39 -9.76 -6.98
C CYS A 362 -27.76 -10.28 -7.39
N ASP A 363 -28.78 -9.45 -7.22
CA ASP A 363 -30.09 -9.66 -7.83
C ASP A 363 -29.98 -9.42 -9.34
N SER A 364 -29.53 -10.45 -10.06
CA SER A 364 -29.53 -10.44 -11.52
C SER A 364 -30.97 -10.62 -12.03
N PRO A 365 -31.51 -9.71 -12.85
CA PRO A 365 -32.89 -9.81 -13.33
C PRO A 365 -33.02 -10.96 -14.33
N LYS A 366 -33.43 -12.14 -13.84
CA LYS A 366 -33.71 -13.33 -14.66
C LYS A 366 -35.09 -13.95 -14.45
N GLU A 367 -35.89 -13.43 -13.52
CA GLU A 367 -37.29 -13.81 -13.34
C GLU A 367 -38.20 -12.72 -13.95
N ASN A 368 -38.40 -12.78 -15.27
CA ASN A 368 -39.33 -11.90 -15.99
C ASN A 368 -39.85 -12.52 -17.32
N VAL A 369 -39.86 -13.86 -17.41
CA VAL A 369 -40.31 -14.61 -18.61
C VAL A 369 -41.51 -15.53 -18.31
N GLU A 370 -41.75 -15.91 -17.04
CA GLU A 370 -42.74 -16.92 -16.66
C GLU A 370 -44.00 -16.36 -15.97
N LEU A 371 -44.35 -15.08 -16.23
CA LEU A 371 -45.56 -14.43 -15.68
C LEU A 371 -46.47 -13.76 -16.73
N ILE A 372 -46.31 -14.08 -18.02
CA ILE A 372 -47.18 -13.57 -19.10
C ILE A 372 -47.79 -14.70 -19.94
N LEU A 373 -48.08 -15.85 -19.33
CA LEU A 373 -48.89 -16.94 -19.93
C LEU A 373 -49.91 -17.59 -18.96
N GLN A 374 -50.20 -16.98 -17.81
CA GLN A 374 -51.25 -17.44 -16.88
C GLN A 374 -52.25 -16.31 -16.59
N GLY A 375 -52.93 -15.84 -17.63
CA GLY A 375 -53.91 -14.73 -17.54
C GLY A 375 -55.17 -14.89 -18.40
N ILE A 376 -55.27 -15.92 -19.23
CA ILE A 376 -56.43 -16.23 -20.07
C ILE A 376 -56.58 -17.76 -20.11
N ASP A 377 -57.43 -18.34 -19.26
CA ASP A 377 -58.70 -18.92 -19.74
C ASP A 377 -59.52 -19.58 -18.62
N SER A 378 -60.85 -19.43 -18.70
CA SER A 378 -61.83 -20.22 -17.93
C SER A 378 -63.25 -19.98 -18.46
N ARG A 379 -63.58 -20.60 -19.62
CA ARG A 379 -64.97 -20.90 -20.02
C ARG A 379 -65.05 -21.96 -21.14
N HIS A 380 -65.58 -23.12 -20.75
CA HIS A 380 -66.45 -24.01 -21.54
C HIS A 380 -65.98 -24.59 -22.91
N ASN A 381 -65.69 -25.91 -22.85
CA ASN A 381 -66.49 -26.97 -23.51
C ASN A 381 -66.07 -27.49 -24.91
N SER A 382 -66.57 -28.70 -25.22
CA SER A 382 -66.52 -29.46 -26.50
C SER A 382 -65.22 -30.20 -26.88
N GLU A 383 -65.26 -31.52 -26.68
CA GLU A 383 -64.95 -32.58 -27.66
C GLU A 383 -63.74 -32.46 -28.63
N SER A 384 -62.74 -33.32 -28.46
CA SER A 384 -62.46 -34.44 -29.41
C SER A 384 -61.48 -35.47 -28.82
N GLN A 385 -61.45 -36.67 -29.39
CA GLN A 385 -60.44 -37.70 -29.10
C GLN A 385 -59.18 -37.46 -29.96
N ASP A 386 -58.00 -37.90 -29.51
CA ASP A 386 -57.38 -39.07 -30.15
C ASP A 386 -56.31 -39.73 -29.25
N ASN A 387 -55.85 -40.91 -29.67
CA ASN A 387 -54.86 -41.74 -28.98
C ASN A 387 -53.47 -41.59 -29.62
N ASP A 388 -52.39 -41.81 -28.88
CA ASP A 388 -51.40 -42.88 -29.19
C ASP A 388 -50.19 -42.89 -28.24
N GLN A 389 -49.72 -44.12 -27.98
CA GLN A 389 -48.55 -44.47 -27.16
C GLN A 389 -47.69 -45.46 -27.95
N PRO A 390 -46.35 -45.38 -27.87
CA PRO A 390 -45.50 -46.52 -28.12
C PRO A 390 -44.72 -46.95 -26.86
N ASP A 391 -44.62 -48.26 -26.66
CA ASP A 391 -44.01 -48.87 -25.48
C ASP A 391 -42.47 -48.94 -25.56
N TYR A 392 -41.83 -49.16 -24.42
CA TYR A 392 -40.49 -49.76 -24.38
C TYR A 392 -40.39 -50.79 -23.25
N ASP A 393 -39.83 -51.96 -23.59
CA ASP A 393 -40.00 -53.19 -22.81
C ASP A 393 -38.85 -53.44 -21.82
N SER A 394 -39.10 -54.30 -20.82
CA SER A 394 -38.19 -54.59 -19.72
C SER A 394 -37.49 -55.94 -19.88
N VAL A 395 -36.17 -55.97 -19.71
CA VAL A 395 -35.42 -57.20 -19.45
C VAL A 395 -34.48 -56.99 -18.25
N ALA A 396 -34.53 -57.94 -17.31
CA ALA A 396 -33.69 -57.98 -16.12
C ALA A 396 -32.88 -59.27 -16.07
N SER A 397 -31.78 -59.27 -15.32
CA SER A 397 -31.13 -60.44 -14.73
C SER A 397 -30.17 -59.97 -13.63
N ASP A 398 -30.20 -60.63 -12.48
CA ASP A 398 -29.38 -60.35 -11.30
C ASP A 398 -28.11 -61.24 -11.25
N GLU A 399 -27.56 -61.40 -10.04
CA GLU A 399 -26.53 -62.37 -9.56
C GLU A 399 -25.04 -61.93 -9.59
N ASP A 400 -24.61 -61.48 -8.41
CA ASP A 400 -23.24 -61.38 -7.86
C ASP A 400 -22.85 -62.75 -7.18
N PRO A 401 -21.71 -63.00 -6.49
CA PRO A 401 -20.42 -62.27 -6.39
C PRO A 401 -19.14 -63.18 -6.34
N VAL A 402 -18.02 -62.62 -5.83
CA VAL A 402 -16.87 -63.17 -5.05
C VAL A 402 -15.64 -63.94 -5.65
N GLN A 403 -14.47 -63.39 -5.28
CA GLN A 403 -13.26 -64.01 -4.65
C GLN A 403 -12.01 -64.54 -5.42
N GLU A 404 -10.91 -63.78 -5.22
CA GLU A 404 -9.54 -64.15 -4.76
C GLU A 404 -8.53 -65.01 -5.57
N ALA A 405 -7.26 -64.54 -5.47
CA ALA A 405 -5.99 -65.24 -5.71
C ALA A 405 -5.63 -65.62 -7.19
N THR A 406 -4.38 -65.82 -7.61
CA THR A 406 -3.09 -65.91 -6.88
C THR A 406 -1.91 -65.31 -7.71
N CYS A 407 -0.68 -65.37 -7.17
CA CYS A 407 0.57 -64.74 -7.62
C CYS A 407 1.32 -65.33 -8.83
N GLY A 408 2.26 -64.54 -9.39
CA GLY A 408 3.49 -65.01 -10.09
C GLY A 408 3.64 -64.55 -11.56
N ASP A 409 4.83 -64.21 -12.07
CA ASP A 409 6.14 -63.97 -11.41
C ASP A 409 7.11 -63.15 -12.33
N SER A 410 8.05 -62.44 -11.70
CA SER A 410 9.42 -62.10 -12.14
C SER A 410 9.76 -61.21 -13.36
N CYS A 411 10.40 -60.08 -13.03
CA CYS A 411 11.68 -59.56 -13.57
C CYS A 411 11.72 -58.96 -15.01
N ASN A 412 12.58 -57.98 -15.34
CA ASN A 412 13.54 -57.13 -14.58
C ASN A 412 13.92 -55.92 -15.49
N ASP A 413 14.39 -54.75 -15.06
CA ASP A 413 14.43 -54.03 -13.76
C ASP A 413 14.16 -52.54 -14.16
N GLY A 414 14.75 -51.42 -13.70
CA GLY A 414 15.73 -51.23 -12.64
C GLY A 414 16.24 -49.80 -12.45
N ARG A 415 15.62 -49.10 -11.49
CA ARG A 415 16.27 -48.12 -10.57
C ARG A 415 16.72 -46.77 -11.18
N THR A 416 16.83 -45.68 -10.41
CA THR A 416 17.00 -45.53 -8.94
C THR A 416 16.26 -44.32 -8.33
N LYS A 417 15.58 -44.55 -7.19
CA LYS A 417 15.65 -43.83 -5.88
C LYS A 417 15.35 -42.31 -5.77
N LEU A 418 14.85 -41.80 -4.62
CA LEU A 418 14.10 -42.35 -3.48
C LEU A 418 13.61 -41.18 -2.58
N ASN A 419 12.43 -41.30 -1.95
CA ASN A 419 12.04 -40.45 -0.82
C ASN A 419 12.43 -41.07 0.54
N SER A 420 13.00 -40.25 1.44
CA SER A 420 13.24 -40.53 2.86
C SER A 420 13.33 -39.20 3.62
N LEU A 421 12.98 -39.06 4.90
CA LEU A 421 12.23 -39.91 5.84
C LEU A 421 11.71 -39.00 6.98
N GLN A 422 10.51 -39.28 7.51
CA GLN A 422 10.23 -39.11 8.95
C GLN A 422 10.43 -40.51 9.57
N THR A 423 10.81 -40.72 10.83
CA THR A 423 10.34 -40.08 12.06
C THR A 423 11.27 -40.49 13.22
N GLU A 424 11.45 -39.65 14.24
CA GLU A 424 11.69 -40.07 15.64
C GLU A 424 11.68 -38.81 16.55
N ASN A 425 11.35 -38.82 17.84
CA ASN A 425 10.24 -39.38 18.64
C ASN A 425 10.71 -39.35 20.11
N THR A 426 10.05 -38.62 21.01
CA THR A 426 10.13 -38.95 22.44
C THR A 426 8.88 -38.49 23.21
N SER A 427 8.24 -39.46 23.87
CA SER A 427 7.00 -39.33 24.63
C SER A 427 7.17 -38.56 25.96
N LEU A 428 6.05 -38.07 26.51
CA LEU A 428 5.56 -38.57 27.82
C LEU A 428 4.05 -38.31 28.01
N ARG A 429 3.36 -39.27 28.64
CA ARG A 429 1.93 -39.19 29.03
C ARG A 429 1.76 -38.39 30.32
N TRP A 430 0.56 -37.85 30.55
CA TRP A 430 -0.24 -38.14 31.76
C TRP A 430 -1.75 -38.19 31.42
N GLN A 431 -2.60 -38.59 32.37
CA GLN A 431 -3.95 -39.13 32.13
C GLN A 431 -5.08 -38.21 32.63
N THR A 432 -6.28 -38.38 32.06
CA THR A 432 -7.55 -37.86 32.61
C THR A 432 -8.14 -38.81 33.66
N PRO A 433 -9.01 -38.28 34.55
CA PRO A 433 -10.45 -38.57 34.44
C PRO A 433 -11.28 -37.27 34.38
N SER A 434 -12.24 -37.11 33.48
CA SER A 434 -13.57 -37.77 33.45
C SER A 434 -14.49 -37.33 34.59
N GLY A 435 -15.37 -36.38 34.31
CA GLY A 435 -16.48 -35.95 35.16
C GLY A 435 -17.57 -35.29 34.30
N GLN A 436 -18.78 -35.84 34.33
CA GLN A 436 -19.90 -35.41 33.48
C GLN A 436 -20.70 -34.27 34.14
N GLN A 437 -21.27 -33.37 33.34
CA GLN A 437 -22.73 -33.29 33.14
C GLN A 437 -23.13 -32.32 32.03
N HIS A 438 -24.29 -32.56 31.43
CA HIS A 438 -24.85 -31.85 30.27
C HIS A 438 -26.23 -31.32 30.64
N LEU A 439 -26.52 -30.05 30.35
CA LEU A 439 -27.81 -29.41 30.57
C LEU A 439 -28.06 -28.36 29.48
N GLN A 440 -29.25 -28.35 28.89
CA GLN A 440 -29.56 -27.59 27.67
C GLN A 440 -30.59 -26.47 27.89
N GLY A 441 -30.38 -25.36 27.17
CA GLY A 441 -31.39 -24.40 26.77
C GLY A 441 -31.60 -23.18 27.69
N PRO A 442 -32.41 -22.20 27.26
CA PRO A 442 -33.07 -22.07 25.96
C PRO A 442 -32.57 -20.88 25.09
N PHE A 443 -33.14 -20.77 23.90
CA PHE A 443 -32.82 -19.84 22.81
C PHE A 443 -32.72 -18.35 23.17
N GLY A 444 -31.71 -17.67 22.60
CA GLY A 444 -31.60 -16.21 22.48
C GLY A 444 -31.35 -15.79 21.02
N ARG A 445 -31.80 -14.60 20.62
CA ARG A 445 -31.70 -14.14 19.22
C ARG A 445 -30.25 -13.78 18.82
N HIS A 446 -29.82 -14.23 17.65
CA HIS A 446 -28.56 -13.82 17.01
C HIS A 446 -28.82 -12.91 15.79
N PRO A 447 -28.00 -11.88 15.54
CA PRO A 447 -27.91 -11.22 14.24
C PRO A 447 -27.05 -12.03 13.25
N PRO A 448 -27.19 -11.85 11.93
CA PRO A 448 -26.43 -12.59 10.92
C PRO A 448 -24.96 -12.19 10.86
N ARG A 449 -24.08 -13.13 10.46
CA ARG A 449 -22.65 -12.84 10.24
C ARG A 449 -22.43 -12.10 8.92
N GLY A 450 -22.23 -10.79 9.00
CA GLY A 450 -21.46 -10.07 7.99
C GLY A 450 -19.96 -10.38 8.10
N GLY A 451 -19.22 -10.11 7.02
CA GLY A 451 -17.76 -10.01 7.08
C GLY A 451 -17.34 -8.80 7.93
N ARG A 452 -16.19 -8.92 8.61
CA ARG A 452 -15.57 -7.83 9.38
C ARG A 452 -15.37 -6.61 8.48
N ALA A 453 -15.65 -5.41 9.00
CA ALA A 453 -15.37 -4.18 8.28
C ALA A 453 -13.87 -3.86 8.26
N MET A 454 -13.45 -3.00 7.34
CA MET A 454 -12.04 -2.79 7.02
C MET A 454 -11.41 -1.77 7.97
N SER A 455 -10.77 -2.27 9.03
CA SER A 455 -10.00 -1.44 9.95
C SER A 455 -8.85 -0.74 9.21
N MET A 456 -8.81 0.59 9.31
CA MET A 456 -7.93 1.49 8.56
C MET A 456 -6.42 1.34 8.82
N TYR A 457 -6.01 0.44 9.70
CA TYR A 457 -4.73 0.54 10.40
C TYR A 457 -4.10 -0.81 10.77
N GLU A 458 -4.51 -1.91 10.14
CA GLU A 458 -4.07 -3.25 10.52
C GLU A 458 -2.70 -3.61 9.90
N THR A 459 -1.64 -3.02 10.45
CA THR A 459 -0.24 -3.38 10.15
C THR A 459 0.28 -4.38 11.19
N GLY A 460 0.17 -5.69 10.89
CA GLY A 460 0.75 -6.75 11.71
C GLY A 460 0.04 -8.09 11.56
N SER A 461 0.67 -9.07 10.90
CA SER A 461 0.05 -10.36 10.57
C SER A 461 -0.04 -11.31 11.77
N THR A 462 -1.22 -11.86 12.07
CA THR A 462 -1.41 -13.15 12.78
C THR A 462 -2.83 -13.71 12.54
N PRO A 463 -3.05 -15.03 12.60
CA PRO A 463 -4.26 -15.66 12.04
C PRO A 463 -5.46 -15.76 13.01
N ARG A 464 -6.68 -15.79 12.45
CA ARG A 464 -7.92 -16.21 13.13
C ARG A 464 -8.65 -17.31 12.34
N GLN A 465 -9.37 -18.19 13.05
CA GLN A 465 -10.14 -19.32 12.51
C GLN A 465 -11.64 -18.99 12.41
N TYR A 466 -12.36 -19.68 11.52
CA TYR A 466 -13.82 -19.62 11.28
C TYR A 466 -14.49 -20.96 11.64
N PRO A 467 -15.83 -21.06 11.87
CA PRO A 467 -16.73 -21.40 10.75
C PRO A 467 -18.24 -20.97 10.86
N HIS A 468 -18.98 -21.17 9.75
CA HIS A 468 -20.46 -21.32 9.53
C HIS A 468 -21.52 -20.19 9.78
N ARG A 469 -21.87 -19.47 8.69
CA ARG A 469 -23.12 -19.48 7.86
C ARG A 469 -24.55 -19.64 8.46
N ALA A 470 -25.45 -18.69 8.14
CA ALA A 470 -26.91 -18.85 7.86
C ALA A 470 -27.51 -17.55 7.21
N GLU A 471 -28.66 -17.63 6.53
CA GLU A 471 -29.25 -16.65 5.57
C GLU A 471 -30.77 -16.40 5.84
N THR A 472 -31.55 -15.38 5.40
CA THR A 472 -31.42 -14.07 4.66
C THR A 472 -32.72 -13.21 4.82
N ALA A 473 -32.72 -11.89 4.54
CA ALA A 473 -33.93 -11.02 4.36
C ALA A 473 -33.61 -9.66 3.66
N ARG A 474 -34.60 -8.93 3.08
CA ARG A 474 -34.45 -7.70 2.25
C ARG A 474 -35.31 -6.50 2.68
N HIS A 475 -34.98 -5.29 2.19
CA HIS A 475 -35.91 -4.31 1.56
C HIS A 475 -35.10 -3.24 0.76
N GLU A 476 -35.73 -2.51 -0.16
CA GLU A 476 -35.11 -1.55 -1.09
C GLU A 476 -35.55 -0.09 -0.88
N ASP A 477 -34.77 0.88 -1.40
CA ASP A 477 -35.25 1.88 -2.38
C ASP A 477 -34.07 2.70 -2.97
N GLY A 478 -34.22 3.31 -4.16
CA GLY A 478 -33.15 4.08 -4.82
C GLY A 478 -33.62 5.03 -5.94
N VAL A 479 -32.86 6.13 -6.17
CA VAL A 479 -33.21 7.21 -7.13
C VAL A 479 -31.95 7.77 -7.84
N ILE A 480 -32.10 8.20 -9.10
CA ILE A 480 -31.02 8.71 -9.99
C ILE A 480 -31.33 10.16 -10.44
N LEU A 481 -30.30 11.03 -10.49
CA LEU A 481 -30.29 12.34 -11.18
C LEU A 481 -28.87 12.57 -11.74
N GLN A 482 -28.67 12.61 -13.06
CA GLN A 482 -28.62 13.79 -13.97
C GLN A 482 -27.34 14.67 -13.88
N PRO A 483 -26.74 15.08 -15.03
CA PRO A 483 -25.41 15.71 -15.10
C PRO A 483 -25.42 17.25 -15.24
N PHE A 484 -24.26 17.88 -15.04
CA PHE A 484 -23.97 19.30 -15.29
C PHE A 484 -22.52 19.48 -15.84
N PRO A 485 -22.13 20.66 -16.36
CA PRO A 485 -21.53 20.71 -17.71
C PRO A 485 -20.01 20.84 -17.78
N THR A 486 -19.48 20.52 -18.96
CA THR A 486 -18.12 20.83 -19.39
C THR A 486 -17.98 22.28 -19.87
N ASN A 487 -16.87 22.93 -19.49
CA ASN A 487 -16.33 24.11 -20.16
C ASN A 487 -14.83 23.86 -20.37
N GLY A 488 -14.38 23.91 -21.63
CA GLY A 488 -12.97 23.69 -21.98
C GLY A 488 -12.21 25.01 -22.17
N CYS A 489 -10.88 24.92 -22.16
CA CYS A 489 -10.01 25.94 -22.74
C CYS A 489 -8.81 25.22 -23.37
N SER A 490 -8.41 25.63 -24.58
CA SER A 490 -7.29 25.07 -25.33
C SER A 490 -6.25 26.15 -25.55
N LEU A 491 -4.96 25.76 -25.54
CA LEU A 491 -3.85 26.61 -25.99
C LEU A 491 -2.72 25.72 -26.51
N GLU A 492 -2.47 25.80 -27.81
CA GLU A 492 -1.39 25.05 -28.47
C GLU A 492 -0.03 25.76 -28.30
N GLY A 493 1.05 24.98 -28.20
CA GLY A 493 2.42 25.47 -28.11
C GLY A 493 3.34 24.71 -29.06
N ARG A 494 3.56 25.26 -30.26
CA ARG A 494 4.35 24.64 -31.34
C ARG A 494 5.85 24.93 -31.16
N SER A 495 6.71 23.93 -31.37
CA SER A 495 8.15 24.13 -31.63
C SER A 495 8.69 22.98 -32.50
N THR A 496 9.81 23.20 -33.21
CA THR A 496 10.13 22.46 -34.44
C THR A 496 11.63 22.21 -34.65
N MET A 497 11.97 21.00 -35.14
CA MET A 497 13.25 20.61 -35.78
C MET A 497 14.47 20.61 -34.81
N LEU A 498 15.57 19.88 -35.04
CA LEU A 498 16.17 19.35 -36.29
C LEU A 498 16.66 17.89 -36.15
N GLU A 499 16.72 17.18 -37.27
CA GLU A 499 17.58 16.01 -37.47
C GLU A 499 18.98 16.46 -37.92
N ASN A 500 20.02 15.63 -37.75
CA ASN A 500 21.34 15.84 -38.34
C ASN A 500 22.12 14.52 -38.35
N ASP A 501 22.50 14.05 -39.55
CA ASP A 501 23.41 12.93 -39.76
C ASP A 501 24.88 13.33 -39.51
N CYS A 502 25.74 12.34 -39.24
CA CYS A 502 27.19 12.48 -39.42
C CYS A 502 27.74 11.25 -40.16
N ASP A 503 28.34 11.53 -41.31
CA ASP A 503 28.80 10.54 -42.27
C ASP A 503 30.15 9.91 -41.86
N THR A 504 30.47 8.74 -42.44
CA THR A 504 31.77 8.07 -42.23
C THR A 504 32.71 8.33 -43.41
N THR A 505 33.98 8.65 -43.16
CA THR A 505 35.01 8.75 -44.21
C THR A 505 36.10 7.67 -44.00
N PRO A 506 36.54 6.94 -45.04
CA PRO A 506 37.31 5.69 -44.87
C PRO A 506 38.81 5.81 -45.22
N LEU A 507 39.57 4.74 -44.92
CA LEU A 507 40.74 4.17 -45.65
C LEU A 507 41.66 3.41 -44.65
N PRO A 508 42.54 2.46 -45.09
CA PRO A 508 42.62 1.76 -46.37
C PRO A 508 42.54 0.21 -46.24
N SER A 509 42.60 -0.49 -47.37
CA SER A 509 42.57 -1.96 -47.49
C SER A 509 43.94 -2.63 -47.31
N SER A 510 43.93 -3.90 -46.86
CA SER A 510 45.00 -4.88 -47.09
C SER A 510 44.39 -6.28 -47.23
N ASP A 511 44.91 -7.10 -48.14
CA ASP A 511 44.39 -8.43 -48.47
C ASP A 511 44.63 -9.49 -47.38
N GLY A 512 43.76 -10.50 -47.30
CA GLY A 512 43.89 -11.58 -46.31
C GLY A 512 42.81 -12.66 -46.33
N VAL A 513 42.82 -13.51 -47.37
CA VAL A 513 42.38 -14.93 -47.42
C VAL A 513 41.16 -15.35 -46.57
N GLU A 514 40.07 -15.78 -47.24
CA GLU A 514 38.96 -16.52 -46.61
C GLU A 514 39.38 -17.90 -46.07
N PRO A 515 38.74 -18.33 -44.97
CA PRO A 515 38.27 -19.70 -44.79
C PRO A 515 36.73 -19.75 -44.88
N GLU A 516 36.18 -20.73 -45.58
CA GLU A 516 34.77 -21.12 -45.41
C GLU A 516 34.59 -21.79 -44.04
N GLU A 517 33.84 -21.16 -43.12
CA GLU A 517 33.26 -21.84 -41.95
C GLU A 517 31.84 -21.33 -41.67
N GLY A 518 30.86 -22.24 -41.80
CA GLY A 518 29.57 -22.19 -41.11
C GLY A 518 28.49 -21.19 -41.57
N GLU A 519 27.30 -21.69 -41.85
CA GLU A 519 26.07 -20.97 -41.52
C GLU A 519 25.92 -20.96 -39.99
N GLU A 520 26.57 -20.01 -39.30
CA GLU A 520 26.34 -19.79 -37.86
C GLU A 520 24.91 -19.28 -37.65
N ASP A 521 24.13 -20.03 -36.87
CA ASP A 521 22.70 -19.82 -36.63
C ASP A 521 22.39 -18.39 -36.16
N ALA A 522 21.43 -17.74 -36.82
CA ALA A 522 21.10 -16.31 -36.63
C ALA A 522 20.20 -16.05 -35.39
N THR A 523 20.30 -16.93 -34.39
CA THR A 523 19.48 -16.91 -33.17
C THR A 523 19.90 -15.77 -32.22
N LEU A 524 18.90 -15.04 -31.71
CA LEU A 524 19.10 -14.02 -30.68
C LEU A 524 19.45 -14.67 -29.33
N PRO A 525 20.29 -14.03 -28.50
CA PRO A 525 20.65 -14.57 -27.19
C PRO A 525 19.43 -14.74 -26.27
N CYS A 526 19.53 -15.65 -25.31
CA CYS A 526 18.49 -15.85 -24.31
C CYS A 526 18.25 -14.55 -23.52
N THR A 527 16.99 -14.27 -23.19
CA THR A 527 16.62 -13.08 -22.39
C THR A 527 17.29 -13.11 -21.02
N GLU A 528 17.48 -14.30 -20.44
CA GLU A 528 18.14 -14.49 -19.15
C GLU A 528 19.63 -14.10 -19.18
N ASP A 529 20.36 -14.40 -20.26
CA ASP A 529 21.77 -14.01 -20.42
C ASP A 529 21.93 -12.49 -20.56
N VAL A 530 21.05 -11.86 -21.36
CA VAL A 530 21.05 -10.40 -21.54
C VAL A 530 20.65 -9.70 -20.23
N ILE A 531 19.74 -10.27 -19.44
CA ILE A 531 19.41 -9.79 -18.08
C ILE A 531 20.63 -9.94 -17.16
N CYS A 532 21.27 -11.11 -17.12
CA CYS A 532 22.45 -11.38 -16.28
C CYS A 532 23.61 -10.40 -16.57
N LYS A 533 23.94 -10.18 -17.84
CA LYS A 533 24.94 -9.14 -18.23
C LYS A 533 24.45 -7.73 -17.90
N THR A 534 23.16 -7.43 -17.97
CA THR A 534 22.60 -6.12 -17.57
C THR A 534 22.76 -5.87 -16.07
N GLU A 535 22.55 -6.89 -15.23
CA GLU A 535 22.80 -6.80 -13.80
C GLU A 535 24.29 -6.58 -13.48
N GLN A 536 25.18 -7.26 -14.20
CA GLN A 536 26.63 -7.06 -14.06
C GLN A 536 27.11 -5.66 -14.50
N ILE A 537 26.55 -5.11 -15.59
CA ILE A 537 26.78 -3.69 -15.97
C ILE A 537 26.24 -2.75 -14.89
N THR A 538 25.02 -3.00 -14.40
CA THR A 538 24.36 -2.17 -13.37
C THR A 538 25.15 -2.16 -12.06
N LYS A 539 25.72 -3.31 -11.66
CA LYS A 539 26.60 -3.45 -10.49
C LYS A 539 27.89 -2.65 -10.63
N ASN A 540 28.54 -2.68 -11.81
CA ASN A 540 29.75 -1.89 -12.07
C ASN A 540 29.44 -0.38 -12.10
N ILE A 541 28.27 0.01 -12.61
CA ILE A 541 27.76 1.39 -12.53
C ILE A 541 27.51 1.83 -11.08
N GLN A 542 27.00 0.96 -10.21
CA GLN A 542 26.84 1.27 -8.77
C GLN A 542 28.18 1.46 -8.05
N GLU A 543 29.24 0.75 -8.46
CA GLU A 543 30.60 0.97 -7.95
C GLU A 543 31.14 2.35 -8.36
N LEU A 544 31.00 2.70 -9.65
CA LEU A 544 31.38 4.02 -10.19
C LEU A 544 30.62 5.18 -9.52
N LEU A 545 29.29 5.06 -9.39
CA LEU A 545 28.46 6.11 -8.77
C LEU A 545 28.79 6.29 -7.28
N ARG A 546 29.21 5.22 -6.58
CA ARG A 546 29.73 5.33 -5.21
C ARG A 546 31.08 6.04 -5.17
N ALA A 547 32.02 5.70 -6.06
CA ALA A 547 33.29 6.40 -6.17
C ALA A 547 33.10 7.90 -6.44
N ALA A 548 32.12 8.27 -7.27
CA ALA A 548 31.75 9.67 -7.53
C ALA A 548 31.17 10.38 -6.29
N GLN A 549 30.30 9.71 -5.51
CA GLN A 549 29.78 10.24 -4.23
C GLN A 549 30.86 10.39 -3.15
N GLU A 550 31.85 9.49 -3.14
CA GLU A 550 32.98 9.50 -2.21
C GLU A 550 34.15 10.38 -2.69
N THR A 551 34.02 11.09 -3.82
CA THR A 551 35.08 11.92 -4.46
C THR A 551 36.39 11.16 -4.76
N LYS A 552 36.29 9.86 -5.03
CA LYS A 552 37.43 8.95 -5.31
C LYS A 552 37.72 8.88 -6.80
N HIS A 553 38.23 9.98 -7.35
CA HIS A 553 38.52 10.11 -8.79
C HIS A 553 39.54 9.07 -9.29
N GLU A 554 40.49 8.66 -8.46
CA GLU A 554 41.43 7.55 -8.70
C GLU A 554 40.73 6.22 -9.08
N SER A 555 39.50 6.01 -8.60
CA SER A 555 38.71 4.79 -8.88
C SER A 555 37.89 4.88 -10.17
N PHE A 556 37.81 6.04 -10.83
CA PHE A 556 36.96 6.24 -12.02
C PHE A 556 37.45 5.42 -13.22
N LEU A 557 38.76 5.39 -13.46
CA LEU A 557 39.34 4.66 -14.59
C LEU A 557 39.16 3.13 -14.44
N PRO A 558 39.55 2.48 -13.33
CA PRO A 558 39.27 1.05 -13.12
C PRO A 558 37.77 0.68 -13.15
N CYS A 559 36.88 1.58 -12.70
CA CYS A 559 35.45 1.36 -12.81
C CYS A 559 34.96 1.46 -14.26
N SER A 560 35.52 2.37 -15.07
CA SER A 560 35.18 2.46 -16.50
C SER A 560 35.63 1.23 -17.27
N GLU A 561 36.83 0.68 -16.99
CA GLU A 561 37.34 -0.55 -17.61
C GLU A 561 36.41 -1.73 -17.33
N LYS A 562 36.00 -1.93 -16.07
CA LYS A 562 34.98 -2.93 -15.67
C LYS A 562 33.65 -2.78 -16.42
N ILE A 563 33.22 -1.54 -16.70
CA ILE A 563 31.98 -1.27 -17.45
C ILE A 563 32.17 -1.58 -18.94
N CYS A 564 33.28 -1.15 -19.55
CA CYS A 564 33.62 -1.45 -20.94
C CYS A 564 33.78 -2.94 -21.20
N MET A 565 34.43 -3.69 -20.30
CA MET A 565 34.48 -5.15 -20.37
C MET A 565 33.08 -5.77 -20.34
N ALA A 566 32.25 -5.41 -19.35
CA ALA A 566 30.90 -5.97 -19.23
C ALA A 566 29.97 -5.60 -20.42
N VAL A 567 30.14 -4.42 -21.01
CA VAL A 567 29.47 -4.01 -22.26
C VAL A 567 30.00 -4.79 -23.47
N THR A 568 31.29 -5.09 -23.53
CA THR A 568 31.91 -5.89 -24.61
C THR A 568 31.45 -7.35 -24.52
N GLU A 569 31.40 -7.92 -23.31
CA GLU A 569 30.81 -9.24 -23.06
C GLU A 569 29.32 -9.29 -23.40
N MET A 570 28.55 -8.24 -23.13
CA MET A 570 27.16 -8.14 -23.55
C MET A 570 27.03 -8.07 -25.07
N ALA A 571 27.90 -7.30 -25.76
CA ALA A 571 27.89 -7.22 -27.21
C ALA A 571 28.26 -8.55 -27.88
N ALA A 572 29.16 -9.32 -27.27
CA ALA A 572 29.54 -10.66 -27.74
C ALA A 572 28.43 -11.72 -27.61
N LEU A 573 27.31 -11.43 -26.91
CA LEU A 573 26.12 -12.28 -26.92
C LEU A 573 25.29 -12.15 -28.22
N PHE A 574 25.53 -11.12 -29.03
CA PHE A 574 24.75 -10.85 -30.25
C PHE A 574 25.54 -11.23 -31.50
N PRO A 575 24.88 -11.74 -32.56
CA PRO A 575 25.54 -12.02 -33.83
C PRO A 575 26.13 -10.73 -34.42
N LYS A 576 27.25 -10.86 -35.16
CA LYS A 576 28.03 -9.74 -35.74
C LYS A 576 27.19 -8.77 -36.60
N ARG A 577 26.03 -9.21 -37.09
CA ARG A 577 25.00 -8.38 -37.73
C ARG A 577 23.61 -8.81 -37.23
N PRO A 578 23.03 -8.17 -36.20
CA PRO A 578 21.65 -8.43 -35.80
C PRO A 578 20.70 -8.01 -36.92
N SER A 579 19.74 -8.88 -37.24
CA SER A 579 18.68 -8.62 -38.23
C SER A 579 17.79 -7.45 -37.82
N SER A 580 17.53 -7.31 -36.51
CA SER A 580 16.79 -6.20 -35.92
C SER A 580 17.59 -4.89 -35.91
N GLU A 581 17.02 -3.86 -36.55
CA GLU A 581 17.51 -2.48 -36.46
C GLU A 581 17.38 -1.92 -35.04
N THR A 582 16.35 -2.32 -34.29
CA THR A 582 16.15 -1.89 -32.89
C THR A 582 17.18 -2.49 -31.94
N VAL A 583 17.63 -3.73 -32.15
CA VAL A 583 18.77 -4.32 -31.44
C VAL A 583 20.07 -3.62 -31.85
N ARG A 584 20.34 -3.52 -33.16
CA ARG A 584 21.54 -2.88 -33.72
C ARG A 584 21.73 -1.44 -33.21
N GLY A 585 20.67 -0.62 -33.20
CA GLY A 585 20.70 0.74 -32.66
C GLY A 585 20.90 0.80 -31.15
N SER A 586 20.23 -0.08 -30.39
CA SER A 586 20.37 -0.15 -28.92
C SER A 586 21.78 -0.59 -28.49
N LEU A 587 22.39 -1.53 -29.23
CA LEU A 587 23.74 -2.01 -28.98
C LEU A 587 24.80 -0.96 -29.36
N CYS A 588 24.61 -0.27 -30.49
CA CYS A 588 25.47 0.85 -30.89
C CYS A 588 25.47 1.99 -29.83
N LEU A 589 24.29 2.34 -29.31
CA LEU A 589 24.15 3.32 -28.23
C LEU A 589 24.84 2.87 -26.93
N LEU A 590 24.75 1.59 -26.58
CA LEU A 590 25.41 1.04 -25.40
C LEU A 590 26.94 1.13 -25.50
N THR A 591 27.52 0.61 -26.59
CA THR A 591 28.97 0.60 -26.82
C THR A 591 29.54 2.02 -26.93
N SER A 592 28.90 2.91 -27.69
CA SER A 592 29.35 4.32 -27.81
C SER A 592 29.27 5.07 -26.48
N SER A 593 28.25 4.82 -25.65
CA SER A 593 28.15 5.41 -24.30
C SER A 593 29.24 4.89 -23.36
N ALA A 594 29.64 3.62 -23.49
CA ALA A 594 30.74 3.03 -22.73
C ALA A 594 32.11 3.60 -23.15
N SER A 595 32.39 3.70 -24.45
CA SER A 595 33.61 4.36 -24.96
C SER A 595 33.71 5.82 -24.52
N ARG A 596 32.57 6.55 -24.53
CA ARG A 596 32.50 7.93 -24.04
C ARG A 596 32.77 8.02 -22.53
N LEU A 597 32.19 7.13 -21.73
CA LEU A 597 32.46 7.05 -20.29
C LEU A 597 33.96 6.85 -20.01
N HIS A 598 34.60 5.90 -20.68
CA HIS A 598 36.04 5.65 -20.52
C HIS A 598 36.88 6.88 -20.91
N GLY A 599 36.51 7.57 -21.99
CA GLY A 599 37.14 8.84 -22.39
C GLY A 599 37.02 9.96 -21.36
N GLU A 600 35.87 10.11 -20.68
CA GLU A 600 35.73 11.09 -19.59
C GLU A 600 36.48 10.66 -18.31
N CYS A 601 36.51 9.36 -17.99
CA CYS A 601 37.32 8.84 -16.88
C CYS A 601 38.83 8.98 -17.12
N GLN A 602 39.30 8.88 -18.36
CA GLN A 602 40.70 9.08 -18.73
C GLN A 602 41.12 10.56 -18.56
N LYS A 603 40.27 11.51 -18.97
CA LYS A 603 40.50 12.95 -18.71
C LYS A 603 40.59 13.30 -17.22
N ALA A 604 39.94 12.52 -16.35
CA ALA A 604 40.05 12.68 -14.90
C ALA A 604 41.40 12.21 -14.33
N ALA A 605 42.21 11.47 -15.10
CA ALA A 605 43.48 10.89 -14.67
C ALA A 605 44.72 11.59 -15.29
N ASP A 606 44.65 12.02 -16.56
CA ASP A 606 45.81 12.56 -17.29
C ASP A 606 46.20 14.02 -16.94
N HIS A 607 45.36 14.72 -16.19
CA HIS A 607 45.58 16.12 -15.80
C HIS A 607 45.43 16.30 -14.29
N ASN A 608 46.19 17.25 -13.71
CA ASN A 608 45.87 17.87 -12.43
C ASN A 608 44.83 18.97 -12.69
N PRO A 609 43.52 18.74 -12.48
CA PRO A 609 42.49 19.66 -12.97
C PRO A 609 42.16 20.71 -11.91
N CYS A 610 41.56 21.83 -12.31
CA CYS A 610 40.95 22.74 -11.33
C CYS A 610 39.78 22.02 -10.64
N PRO A 611 39.48 22.28 -9.35
CA PRO A 611 38.31 21.66 -8.69
C PRO A 611 36.99 21.83 -9.44
N SER A 612 36.83 22.92 -10.20
CA SER A 612 35.70 23.15 -11.12
C SER A 612 35.62 22.11 -12.24
N ASP A 613 36.77 21.74 -12.81
CA ASP A 613 36.86 20.77 -13.92
C ASP A 613 36.58 19.36 -13.41
N ILE A 614 37.09 19.02 -12.22
CA ILE A 614 36.81 17.75 -11.53
C ILE A 614 35.29 17.59 -11.32
N GLN A 615 34.60 18.66 -10.90
CA GLN A 615 33.15 18.64 -10.70
C GLN A 615 32.40 18.44 -12.03
N LEU A 616 32.81 19.11 -13.11
CA LEU A 616 32.23 18.95 -14.44
C LEU A 616 32.42 17.54 -15.01
N VAL A 617 33.65 17.01 -14.95
CA VAL A 617 33.96 15.65 -15.40
C VAL A 617 33.20 14.61 -14.57
N THR A 618 33.07 14.82 -13.25
CA THR A 618 32.24 13.95 -12.39
C THR A 618 30.77 13.95 -12.82
N GLN A 619 30.21 15.11 -13.19
CA GLN A 619 28.84 15.20 -13.73
C GLN A 619 28.71 14.49 -15.09
N GLN A 620 29.72 14.59 -15.97
CA GLN A 620 29.74 13.91 -17.27
C GLN A 620 29.87 12.38 -17.13
N VAL A 621 30.71 11.91 -16.21
CA VAL A 621 30.86 10.48 -15.84
C VAL A 621 29.53 9.92 -15.31
N ILE A 622 28.85 10.65 -14.41
CA ILE A 622 27.52 10.28 -13.90
C ILE A 622 26.49 10.22 -15.04
N GLN A 623 26.48 11.19 -15.97
CA GLN A 623 25.55 11.18 -17.10
C GLN A 623 25.80 9.98 -18.03
N CYS A 624 27.06 9.66 -18.36
CA CYS A 624 27.38 8.51 -19.19
C CYS A 624 26.98 7.19 -18.50
N ALA A 625 27.14 7.09 -17.18
CA ALA A 625 26.66 5.93 -16.42
C ALA A 625 25.13 5.76 -16.50
N TYR A 626 24.35 6.85 -16.45
CA TYR A 626 22.90 6.79 -16.68
C TYR A 626 22.53 6.42 -18.12
N ASP A 627 23.25 6.93 -19.12
CA ASP A 627 23.01 6.61 -20.53
C ASP A 627 23.26 5.12 -20.82
N ILE A 628 24.33 4.53 -20.28
CA ILE A 628 24.64 3.09 -20.37
C ILE A 628 23.54 2.26 -19.69
N ALA A 629 23.11 2.63 -18.48
CA ALA A 629 22.03 1.93 -17.77
C ALA A 629 20.69 1.99 -18.53
N LYS A 630 20.40 3.13 -19.19
CA LYS A 630 19.24 3.30 -20.06
C LYS A 630 19.34 2.41 -21.31
N ALA A 631 20.49 2.38 -21.97
CA ALA A 631 20.72 1.57 -23.17
C ALA A 631 20.64 0.06 -22.87
N ALA A 632 21.26 -0.42 -21.79
CA ALA A 632 21.19 -1.84 -21.41
C ALA A 632 19.75 -2.28 -21.07
N LYS A 633 19.00 -1.45 -20.33
CA LYS A 633 17.57 -1.70 -20.06
C LYS A 633 16.72 -1.67 -21.33
N GLN A 634 17.03 -0.79 -22.29
CA GLN A 634 16.37 -0.77 -23.59
C GLN A 634 16.66 -2.06 -24.36
N LEU A 635 17.91 -2.53 -24.38
CA LEU A 635 18.32 -3.77 -25.04
C LEU A 635 17.56 -4.98 -24.48
N VAL A 636 17.51 -5.16 -23.14
CA VAL A 636 16.66 -6.18 -22.49
C VAL A 636 15.20 -6.07 -22.94
N THR A 637 14.66 -4.86 -23.01
CA THR A 637 13.26 -4.63 -23.42
C THR A 637 13.00 -4.97 -24.89
N VAL A 638 14.00 -4.81 -25.77
CA VAL A 638 13.93 -5.14 -27.20
C VAL A 638 14.08 -6.66 -27.39
N THR A 639 15.15 -7.28 -26.85
CA THR A 639 15.35 -8.74 -26.94
C THR A 639 14.19 -9.52 -26.32
N THR A 640 13.60 -9.03 -25.21
CA THR A 640 12.42 -9.68 -24.61
C THR A 640 11.18 -9.58 -25.51
N LYS A 641 11.06 -8.56 -26.38
CA LYS A 641 9.96 -8.50 -27.36
C LYS A 641 10.23 -9.38 -28.57
N GLU A 642 11.46 -9.37 -29.07
CA GLU A 642 11.83 -10.11 -30.28
C GLU A 642 11.89 -11.62 -30.04
N ASN A 643 12.23 -12.09 -28.82
CA ASN A 643 12.14 -13.50 -28.43
C ASN A 643 10.72 -13.95 -28.00
N ASN A 644 9.69 -13.11 -28.17
CA ASN A 644 8.27 -13.42 -27.85
C ASN A 644 7.33 -13.22 -29.06
N ASN A 645 7.88 -12.95 -30.25
CA ASN A 645 7.16 -12.78 -31.52
C ASN A 645 7.54 -13.89 -32.51
#